data_AF-A0A3D2ISE9-F1
#
_entry.id   AF-A0A3D2ISE9-F1
#
_cell.length_a   1.000
_cell.length_b   1.000
_cell.length_c   1.000
_cell.angle_alpha   90.00
_cell.angle_beta   90.00
_cell.angle_gamma   90.00
#
_symmetry.space_group_name_H-M   'P 1'
#
loop_
_entity.id
_entity.type
_entity.pdbx_description
1 polymer ?
#
loop_
_entity_poly.entity_id
_entity_poly.type
_entity_poly.pdbx_seq_one_letter_code
_entity_poly.pdbx_strand_id
1 'polypeptide(L)'
;MAAKGEVPSMMFSRIKRNSLTKKHLPARVRAGQLSHAIGREAFCVPGRLLALMVFLIWAVLFALPGAACMAAEENSPVDFVLVLDNSGTMAKSDPEGLTVSAAKMFIDMLPHKNARVAVVEFGSDYGADAYDPEQYTNYVSVPFPLSDITSVSQKLACKKVIGGLTQDGEYTPVGYAFRAACDVLEKGGANPGDAGILLISDFRVTGQKHEDFLDGGYSYQSLEDAAEIARKNEWPVYTLEMNTDGRNDNPSDYRERIGARLRSRIPDLAGNGDYLSLKNAGQAQTLFARIFEQFFDPNGQDQAETQNRTTDDNGIAVFPFSVGEMVAELNVTLTCDKSSSIRSIELGHGGQMQAYDLTAYTEPIQEDDRTVTKEDRYVTVKLMLPAPDDDWQVVVHGDARTQLGMYALSIHDMAFQLGVSAGDMTEAADSATAAPMGTVHFSASYMYDGRRYNANKVYSTYGAVLEIEGSGQQIPMMAGNSEYYIDLAFDVPGTYRLKAIVSGDTFRTGSIESGTCTVTVEGSAAESVETEAQTEPETEPETEPEAAPNSPVELFGGDLSWKIVMEQDAVPGFLKRFAGLPGDGDQDGNVRIEWAEHFVDPDGTTPVVEVTANDPEGAFTVTQDENGMTLHADRPGEASFTVVASDAGDPSAQAVMNVNVTSYRARDQAMRKIRIPAILLVIVLIIVAVVVIRKIRNR
;
A
#
# COMPACT_ATOMS: atom_id res chain seq x y z
N MET A 1 -37.76 -5.38 85.30
CA MET A 1 -37.79 -4.19 84.43
C MET A 1 -37.08 -4.59 83.14
N ALA A 2 -37.80 -5.20 82.20
CA ALA A 2 -38.54 -4.56 81.10
C ALA A 2 -37.59 -3.96 80.04
N ALA A 3 -37.63 -4.29 78.76
CA ALA A 3 -38.39 -5.31 78.03
C ALA A 3 -37.83 -5.39 76.59
N LYS A 4 -37.69 -6.63 76.08
CA LYS A 4 -38.13 -7.16 74.77
C LYS A 4 -37.63 -6.49 73.48
N GLY A 5 -37.29 -7.23 72.43
CA GLY A 5 -37.52 -8.65 72.16
C GLY A 5 -37.39 -8.93 70.65
N GLU A 6 -37.18 -10.21 70.36
CA GLU A 6 -36.75 -10.85 69.11
C GLU A 6 -37.75 -10.82 67.92
N VAL A 7 -37.20 -10.92 66.69
CA VAL A 7 -37.44 -11.89 65.56
C VAL A 7 -38.78 -12.68 65.62
N PRO A 8 -39.54 -13.00 64.52
CA PRO A 8 -39.02 -13.82 63.40
C PRO A 8 -39.78 -13.95 62.02
N SER A 9 -39.16 -14.71 61.11
CA SER A 9 -39.75 -15.80 60.27
C SER A 9 -40.48 -15.54 58.92
N MET A 10 -39.88 -16.12 57.87
CA MET A 10 -40.40 -17.00 56.77
C MET A 10 -41.57 -16.64 55.81
N MET A 11 -41.30 -17.04 54.55
CA MET A 11 -42.14 -17.81 53.60
C MET A 11 -43.05 -17.11 52.54
N PHE A 12 -42.78 -17.52 51.29
CA PHE A 12 -43.68 -17.85 50.16
C PHE A 12 -44.66 -16.82 49.52
N SER A 13 -44.39 -16.61 48.22
CA SER A 13 -45.29 -16.89 47.08
C SER A 13 -46.03 -15.75 46.34
N ARG A 14 -46.08 -15.96 45.01
CA ARG A 14 -47.14 -15.65 44.04
C ARG A 14 -47.23 -14.25 43.41
N ILE A 15 -46.75 -14.22 42.16
CA ILE A 15 -47.45 -13.79 40.93
C ILE A 15 -48.91 -13.36 41.14
N LYS A 16 -49.27 -12.15 40.68
CA LYS A 16 -50.57 -11.86 40.07
C LYS A 16 -50.51 -10.71 39.06
N ARG A 17 -50.95 -11.04 37.84
CA ARG A 17 -51.45 -10.12 36.81
C ARG A 17 -52.59 -9.27 37.38
N ASN A 18 -52.75 -8.06 36.86
CA ASN A 18 -54.06 -7.41 36.81
C ASN A 18 -54.32 -6.85 35.40
N SER A 19 -55.25 -7.52 34.73
CA SER A 19 -56.06 -7.05 33.61
C SER A 19 -57.36 -6.45 34.14
N LEU A 20 -57.82 -5.32 33.62
CA LEU A 20 -59.22 -4.89 33.61
C LEU A 20 -59.37 -4.01 32.35
N THR A 21 -59.94 -4.49 31.22
CA THR A 21 -61.37 -4.48 30.84
C THR A 21 -62.07 -3.16 31.13
N LYS A 22 -62.92 -2.55 30.31
CA LYS A 22 -63.66 -2.86 29.07
C LYS A 22 -64.44 -1.55 28.77
N LYS A 23 -64.67 -1.18 27.49
CA LYS A 23 -66.03 -1.03 26.90
C LYS A 23 -66.02 -0.26 25.57
N HIS A 24 -66.76 -0.88 24.63
CA HIS A 24 -67.18 -0.58 23.27
C HIS A 24 -67.41 0.87 22.78
N LEU A 25 -66.87 1.10 21.56
CA LEU A 25 -67.50 1.54 20.27
C LEU A 25 -68.64 2.59 20.26
N PRO A 26 -68.65 3.50 19.27
CA PRO A 26 -69.01 3.11 17.90
C PRO A 26 -68.21 3.77 16.75
N ALA A 27 -68.55 3.33 15.54
CA ALA A 27 -67.85 3.51 14.27
C ALA A 27 -68.24 4.78 13.47
N ARG A 28 -67.36 5.09 12.49
CA ARG A 28 -67.55 5.85 11.22
C ARG A 28 -67.97 7.32 11.28
N VAL A 29 -67.06 8.23 10.87
CA VAL A 29 -67.31 9.30 9.86
C VAL A 29 -66.01 9.58 9.09
N ARG A 30 -66.17 9.96 7.82
CA ARG A 30 -65.19 10.15 6.73
C ARG A 30 -64.29 11.39 6.87
N ALA A 31 -63.18 11.30 6.13
CA ALA A 31 -62.39 12.32 5.44
C ALA A 31 -62.89 13.78 5.42
N GLY A 32 -61.96 14.71 5.64
CA GLY A 32 -62.08 16.11 5.22
C GLY A 32 -61.21 17.09 6.02
N GLN A 33 -60.13 17.55 5.39
CA GLN A 33 -59.48 18.87 5.57
C GLN A 33 -58.87 19.23 6.94
N LEU A 34 -57.53 19.37 6.94
CA LEU A 34 -56.85 20.57 7.46
C LEU A 34 -55.42 20.62 6.90
N SER A 35 -55.29 21.37 5.80
CA SER A 35 -54.04 21.87 5.24
C SER A 35 -53.85 23.30 5.73
N HIS A 36 -52.74 23.58 6.42
CA HIS A 36 -51.88 24.76 6.25
C HIS A 36 -50.94 24.94 7.44
N ALA A 37 -49.63 24.86 7.19
CA ALA A 37 -48.63 25.89 7.52
C ALA A 37 -47.21 25.28 7.43
N ILE A 38 -46.62 25.30 6.23
CA ILE A 38 -45.17 25.21 6.05
C ILE A 38 -44.78 26.48 5.28
N GLY A 39 -43.99 27.33 5.92
CA GLY A 39 -43.50 28.59 5.37
C GLY A 39 -42.45 28.36 4.27
N ARG A 40 -42.62 29.10 3.18
CA ARG A 40 -41.66 29.27 2.09
C ARG A 40 -40.85 30.54 2.36
N GLU A 41 -39.52 30.44 2.37
CA GLU A 41 -38.66 31.52 1.91
C GLU A 41 -37.81 30.96 0.77
N ALA A 42 -37.96 31.55 -0.41
CA ALA A 42 -37.26 31.17 -1.64
C ALA A 42 -36.19 32.23 -1.92
N PHE A 43 -34.93 31.82 -1.87
CA PHE A 43 -33.81 32.63 -2.37
C PHE A 43 -33.76 32.47 -3.89
N CYS A 44 -34.08 33.54 -4.62
CA CYS A 44 -34.11 33.57 -6.07
C CYS A 44 -32.75 34.09 -6.57
N VAL A 45 -31.87 33.21 -7.04
CA VAL A 45 -30.63 33.59 -7.73
C VAL A 45 -30.99 33.89 -9.19
N PRO A 46 -30.65 35.08 -9.74
CA PRO A 46 -30.96 35.42 -11.13
C PRO A 46 -30.22 34.48 -12.09
N GLY A 47 -30.95 33.84 -13.01
CA GLY A 47 -30.44 32.76 -13.88
C GLY A 47 -29.22 33.09 -14.75
N ARG A 48 -28.81 34.36 -14.85
CA ARG A 48 -27.57 34.77 -15.51
C ARG A 48 -26.31 34.50 -14.69
N LEU A 49 -26.40 34.48 -13.35
CA LEU A 49 -25.28 34.18 -12.46
C LEU A 49 -24.99 32.67 -12.40
N LEU A 50 -26.06 31.86 -12.44
CA LEU A 50 -25.96 30.40 -12.48
C LEU A 50 -25.28 29.92 -13.77
N ALA A 51 -25.63 30.52 -14.92
CA ALA A 51 -25.03 30.18 -16.21
C ALA A 51 -23.53 30.51 -16.27
N LEU A 52 -23.10 31.60 -15.62
CA LEU A 52 -21.71 32.06 -15.61
C LEU A 52 -20.85 31.21 -14.65
N MET A 53 -21.39 30.80 -13.51
CA MET A 53 -20.75 29.81 -12.62
C MET A 53 -20.61 28.45 -13.29
N VAL A 54 -21.63 27.97 -14.00
CA VAL A 54 -21.55 26.69 -14.74
C VAL A 54 -20.48 26.76 -15.84
N PHE A 55 -20.34 27.89 -16.53
CA PHE A 55 -19.30 28.09 -17.55
C PHE A 55 -17.89 28.15 -16.95
N LEU A 56 -17.71 28.82 -15.80
CA LEU A 56 -16.43 28.87 -15.09
C LEU A 56 -16.02 27.51 -14.51
N ILE A 57 -16.98 26.74 -13.97
CA ILE A 57 -16.75 25.38 -13.50
C ILE A 57 -16.35 24.47 -14.68
N TRP A 58 -16.97 24.65 -15.85
CA TRP A 58 -16.59 23.95 -17.08
C TRP A 58 -15.19 24.33 -17.60
N ALA A 59 -14.80 25.60 -17.49
CA ALA A 59 -13.47 26.07 -17.93
C ALA A 59 -12.35 25.58 -17.01
N VAL A 60 -12.59 25.48 -15.70
CA VAL A 60 -11.62 24.97 -14.72
C VAL A 60 -11.48 23.44 -14.80
N LEU A 61 -12.56 22.72 -15.15
CA LEU A 61 -12.52 21.26 -15.38
C LEU A 61 -11.75 20.84 -16.64
N PHE A 62 -11.47 21.76 -17.57
CA PHE A 62 -10.73 21.50 -18.82
C PHE A 62 -9.27 21.96 -18.81
N ALA A 63 -8.79 22.54 -17.71
CA ALA A 63 -7.43 23.10 -17.61
C ALA A 63 -6.47 22.25 -16.75
N LEU A 64 -6.80 20.99 -16.47
CA LEU A 64 -5.87 20.05 -15.85
C LEU A 64 -4.92 19.50 -16.92
N PRO A 65 -3.59 19.48 -16.71
CA PRO A 65 -2.69 18.76 -17.59
C PRO A 65 -3.12 17.29 -17.61
N GLY A 66 -3.37 16.77 -18.82
CA GLY A 66 -3.86 15.41 -19.01
C GLY A 66 -2.78 14.42 -18.56
N ALA A 67 -3.10 13.60 -17.56
CA ALA A 67 -2.26 12.48 -17.19
C ALA A 67 -2.33 11.42 -18.30
N ALA A 68 -1.20 10.87 -18.74
CA ALA A 68 -1.18 9.82 -19.75
C ALA A 68 -1.96 8.55 -19.31
N CYS A 69 -2.51 7.81 -20.26
CA CYS A 69 -3.45 6.72 -20.00
C CYS A 69 -2.75 5.42 -19.54
N MET A 70 -2.96 5.03 -18.28
CA MET A 70 -2.53 3.74 -17.73
C MET A 70 -3.65 2.72 -17.78
N ALA A 71 -3.32 1.45 -18.02
CA ALA A 71 -4.26 0.36 -17.78
C ALA A 71 -4.53 0.29 -16.28
N ALA A 72 -5.72 -0.16 -15.88
CA ALA A 72 -5.92 -0.54 -14.48
C ALA A 72 -4.92 -1.66 -14.16
N GLU A 73 -4.17 -1.54 -13.07
CA GLU A 73 -3.34 -2.65 -12.56
C GLU A 73 -4.24 -3.86 -12.31
N GLU A 74 -4.22 -4.84 -13.23
CA GLU A 74 -5.00 -6.08 -13.12
C GLU A 74 -4.35 -7.10 -12.17
N ASN A 75 -3.15 -6.82 -11.66
CA ASN A 75 -2.43 -7.75 -10.81
C ASN A 75 -2.91 -7.68 -9.37
N SER A 76 -3.49 -8.78 -8.91
CA SER A 76 -3.83 -8.92 -7.49
C SER A 76 -2.54 -8.99 -6.66
N PRO A 77 -2.47 -8.29 -5.51
CA PRO A 77 -1.29 -8.33 -4.67
C PRO A 77 -1.06 -9.73 -4.11
N VAL A 78 0.20 -10.07 -3.86
CA VAL A 78 0.58 -11.30 -3.16
C VAL A 78 0.52 -11.06 -1.66
N ASP A 79 -0.20 -11.92 -0.94
CA ASP A 79 -0.41 -11.78 0.49
C ASP A 79 0.50 -12.70 1.31
N PHE A 80 1.25 -12.12 2.24
CA PHE A 80 2.10 -12.89 3.15
C PHE A 80 1.61 -12.81 4.59
N VAL A 81 1.63 -13.93 5.31
CA VAL A 81 1.45 -13.93 6.76
C VAL A 81 2.70 -14.46 7.45
N LEU A 82 3.33 -13.61 8.26
CA LEU A 82 4.39 -14.01 9.18
C LEU A 82 3.76 -14.52 10.48
N VAL A 83 3.98 -15.78 10.82
CA VAL A 83 3.50 -16.40 12.06
C VAL A 83 4.69 -16.60 12.99
N LEU A 84 4.77 -15.81 14.06
CA LEU A 84 5.95 -15.69 14.90
C LEU A 84 5.70 -16.24 16.31
N ASP A 85 6.60 -17.12 16.73
CA ASP A 85 6.60 -17.72 18.06
C ASP A 85 7.19 -16.77 19.11
N ASN A 86 6.37 -16.40 20.09
CA ASN A 86 6.75 -15.59 21.25
C ASN A 86 6.83 -16.42 22.54
N SER A 87 6.82 -17.76 22.45
CA SER A 87 6.87 -18.64 23.61
C SER A 87 8.25 -18.66 24.29
N GLY A 88 8.26 -18.96 25.59
CA GLY A 88 9.44 -18.96 26.45
C GLY A 88 10.52 -19.99 26.10
N THR A 89 10.22 -20.96 25.24
CA THR A 89 11.22 -21.91 24.74
C THR A 89 12.16 -21.26 23.73
N MET A 90 11.69 -20.23 23.03
CA MET A 90 12.46 -19.43 22.07
C MET A 90 13.70 -18.78 22.71
N ALA A 91 13.63 -18.38 23.98
CA ALA A 91 14.78 -17.82 24.70
C ALA A 91 16.00 -18.78 24.78
N LYS A 92 15.80 -20.09 24.56
CA LYS A 92 16.87 -21.11 24.54
C LYS A 92 17.21 -21.59 23.13
N SER A 93 16.21 -21.71 22.27
CA SER A 93 16.36 -22.20 20.90
C SER A 93 16.75 -21.10 19.91
N ASP A 94 16.56 -19.84 20.28
CA ASP A 94 16.95 -18.62 19.56
C ASP A 94 17.50 -17.52 20.50
N PRO A 95 18.56 -17.80 21.27
CA PRO A 95 19.13 -16.84 22.22
C PRO A 95 19.75 -15.61 21.55
N GLU A 96 19.89 -15.67 20.23
CA GLU A 96 20.60 -14.73 19.38
C GLU A 96 19.66 -13.86 18.52
N GLY A 97 18.34 -14.04 18.68
CA GLY A 97 17.31 -13.22 18.04
C GLY A 97 17.20 -13.39 16.52
N LEU A 98 17.58 -14.55 15.99
CA LEU A 98 17.55 -14.84 14.57
C LEU A 98 16.13 -14.81 13.99
N THR A 99 15.11 -15.17 14.78
CA THR A 99 13.68 -15.06 14.39
C THR A 99 13.31 -13.63 14.05
N VAL A 100 13.60 -12.70 14.95
CA VAL A 100 13.32 -11.26 14.78
C VAL A 100 14.10 -10.73 13.58
N SER A 101 15.38 -11.09 13.47
CA SER A 101 16.21 -10.65 12.36
C SER A 101 15.72 -11.19 11.00
N ALA A 102 15.32 -12.46 10.93
CA ALA A 102 14.85 -13.07 9.70
C ALA A 102 13.49 -12.50 9.29
N ALA A 103 12.55 -12.35 10.23
CA ALA A 103 11.25 -11.74 9.95
C ALA A 103 11.38 -10.30 9.43
N LYS A 104 12.24 -9.48 10.05
CA LYS A 104 12.56 -8.13 9.55
C LYS A 104 13.19 -8.14 8.16
N MET A 105 14.11 -9.08 7.90
CA MET A 105 14.74 -9.23 6.59
C MET A 105 13.71 -9.57 5.50
N PHE A 106 12.76 -10.44 5.81
CA PHE A 106 11.64 -10.73 4.91
C PHE A 106 10.88 -9.45 4.54
N ILE A 107 10.55 -8.60 5.52
CA ILE A 107 9.87 -7.31 5.30
C ILE A 107 10.67 -6.36 4.40
N ASP A 108 11.99 -6.27 4.62
CA ASP A 108 12.83 -5.37 3.82
C ASP A 108 12.99 -5.87 2.38
N MET A 109 12.99 -7.20 2.17
CA MET A 109 13.06 -7.82 0.86
C MET A 109 11.75 -7.80 0.08
N LEU A 110 10.59 -7.62 0.73
CA LEU A 110 9.30 -7.54 0.06
C LEU A 110 9.32 -6.48 -1.06
N PRO A 111 8.67 -6.76 -2.20
CA PRO A 111 8.45 -5.78 -3.25
C PRO A 111 7.87 -4.49 -2.71
N HIS A 112 8.22 -3.37 -3.34
CA HIS A 112 7.66 -2.06 -3.07
C HIS A 112 6.19 -1.96 -3.49
N LYS A 113 5.76 -2.70 -4.53
CA LYS A 113 4.37 -2.80 -4.99
C LYS A 113 3.88 -4.25 -5.00
N ASN A 114 2.56 -4.43 -5.08
CA ASN A 114 1.92 -5.75 -5.26
C ASN A 114 2.20 -6.77 -4.15
N ALA A 115 2.50 -6.31 -2.93
CA ALA A 115 2.66 -7.16 -1.76
C ALA A 115 1.92 -6.59 -0.54
N ARG A 116 1.22 -7.46 0.18
CA ARG A 116 0.65 -7.16 1.50
C ARG A 116 1.21 -8.12 2.54
N VAL A 117 1.28 -7.67 3.78
CA VAL A 117 1.77 -8.51 4.88
C VAL A 117 0.90 -8.39 6.13
N ALA A 118 0.75 -9.50 6.83
CA ALA A 118 0.23 -9.55 8.20
C ALA A 118 1.24 -10.22 9.13
N VAL A 119 1.16 -9.89 10.41
CA VAL A 119 1.90 -10.59 11.48
C VAL A 119 0.90 -11.21 12.43
N VAL A 120 1.03 -12.52 12.62
CA VAL A 120 0.38 -13.32 13.66
C VAL A 120 1.44 -13.66 14.68
N GLU A 121 1.15 -13.42 15.95
CA GLU A 121 2.03 -13.77 17.06
C GLU A 121 1.34 -14.82 17.93
N PHE A 122 2.11 -15.74 18.53
CA PHE A 122 1.56 -16.68 19.47
C PHE A 122 2.47 -16.97 20.67
N GLY A 123 1.83 -17.33 21.78
CA GLY A 123 2.47 -17.93 22.95
C GLY A 123 2.36 -17.15 24.24
N SER A 124 2.20 -15.82 24.16
CA SER A 124 1.91 -14.96 25.30
C SER A 124 0.40 -14.90 25.59
N ASP A 125 0.00 -14.59 26.83
CA ASP A 125 -1.42 -14.31 27.14
C ASP A 125 -1.74 -12.87 26.72
N TYR A 126 -2.46 -12.72 25.61
CA TYR A 126 -2.85 -11.41 25.07
C TYR A 126 -4.16 -10.89 25.67
N GLY A 127 -4.84 -11.66 26.53
CA GLY A 127 -6.06 -11.25 27.21
C GLY A 127 -7.13 -10.68 26.26
N ALA A 128 -7.49 -9.41 26.44
CA ALA A 128 -8.51 -8.75 25.63
C ALA A 128 -8.09 -8.48 24.17
N ASP A 129 -6.79 -8.52 23.89
CA ASP A 129 -6.20 -8.30 22.56
C ASP A 129 -5.96 -9.63 21.82
N ALA A 130 -6.34 -10.76 22.42
CA ALA A 130 -6.23 -12.06 21.80
C ALA A 130 -7.09 -12.17 20.54
N TYR A 131 -6.50 -12.76 19.52
CA TYR A 131 -7.18 -13.20 18.32
C TYR A 131 -7.57 -14.66 18.48
N ASP A 132 -8.87 -14.91 18.57
CA ASP A 132 -9.40 -16.22 18.85
C ASP A 132 -10.19 -16.76 17.65
N PRO A 133 -9.56 -17.57 16.77
CA PRO A 133 -10.24 -18.11 15.60
C PRO A 133 -11.32 -19.14 15.96
N GLU A 134 -11.27 -19.73 17.16
CA GLU A 134 -12.11 -20.86 17.54
C GLU A 134 -12.91 -20.65 18.85
N GLN A 135 -12.82 -19.48 19.50
CA GLN A 135 -13.43 -19.11 20.80
C GLN A 135 -12.84 -19.81 22.05
N TYR A 136 -11.57 -20.23 22.02
CA TYR A 136 -10.92 -20.91 23.15
C TYR A 136 -9.45 -20.52 23.42
N THR A 137 -8.89 -19.47 22.82
CA THR A 137 -7.45 -19.13 23.02
C THR A 137 -7.20 -17.65 23.31
N ASN A 138 -6.48 -17.39 24.39
CA ASN A 138 -5.88 -16.08 24.68
C ASN A 138 -4.44 -15.96 24.18
N TYR A 139 -3.92 -16.99 23.49
CA TYR A 139 -2.49 -17.17 23.24
C TYR A 139 -2.07 -16.91 21.79
N VAL A 140 -2.93 -16.28 21.01
CA VAL A 140 -2.68 -15.87 19.64
C VAL A 140 -3.11 -14.42 19.50
N SER A 141 -2.39 -13.61 18.73
CA SER A 141 -2.77 -12.24 18.38
C SER A 141 -2.42 -11.92 16.93
N VAL A 142 -3.03 -10.87 16.38
CA VAL A 142 -2.71 -10.34 15.05
C VAL A 142 -2.25 -8.88 15.23
N PRO A 143 -1.03 -8.67 15.74
CA PRO A 143 -0.55 -7.34 16.09
C PRO A 143 -0.31 -6.42 14.88
N PHE A 144 -0.19 -7.01 13.68
CA PHE A 144 -0.16 -6.27 12.42
C PHE A 144 -1.16 -6.89 11.44
N PRO A 145 -2.30 -6.23 11.15
CA PRO A 145 -3.30 -6.76 10.23
C PRO A 145 -2.76 -6.79 8.79
N LEU A 146 -3.39 -7.60 7.92
CA LEU A 146 -3.02 -7.65 6.51
C LEU A 146 -3.13 -6.25 5.88
N SER A 147 -1.98 -5.68 5.52
CA SER A 147 -1.86 -4.30 5.07
C SER A 147 -0.88 -4.20 3.90
N ASP A 148 -1.09 -3.22 3.03
CA ASP A 148 -0.09 -2.82 2.03
C ASP A 148 1.21 -2.36 2.71
N ILE A 149 2.35 -2.69 2.11
CA ILE A 149 3.68 -2.37 2.65
C ILE A 149 4.54 -1.60 1.64
N THR A 150 3.92 -0.58 1.05
CA THR A 150 4.50 0.21 -0.04
C THR A 150 5.39 1.34 0.47
N SER A 151 5.26 1.80 1.72
CA SER A 151 6.09 2.89 2.26
C SER A 151 7.13 2.40 3.27
N VAL A 152 8.20 3.16 3.44
CA VAL A 152 9.18 2.90 4.51
C VAL A 152 8.55 3.03 5.89
N SER A 153 7.62 3.96 6.10
CA SER A 153 6.90 4.09 7.38
C SER A 153 6.06 2.86 7.73
N GLN A 154 5.39 2.25 6.74
CA GLN A 154 4.67 0.99 6.92
C GLN A 154 5.63 -0.17 7.24
N LYS A 155 6.76 -0.26 6.53
CA LYS A 155 7.82 -1.25 6.83
C LYS A 155 8.33 -1.10 8.26
N LEU A 156 8.62 0.12 8.70
CA LEU A 156 9.06 0.39 10.07
C LEU A 156 8.00 0.04 11.12
N ALA A 157 6.72 0.32 10.86
CA ALA A 157 5.62 -0.06 11.75
C ALA A 157 5.51 -1.59 11.91
N CYS A 158 5.57 -2.34 10.81
CA CYS A 158 5.58 -3.80 10.82
C CYS A 158 6.82 -4.34 11.56
N LYS A 159 8.02 -3.81 11.24
CA LYS A 159 9.28 -4.22 11.89
C LYS A 159 9.33 -3.87 13.37
N LYS A 160 8.61 -2.84 13.82
CA LYS A 160 8.46 -2.50 15.25
C LYS A 160 7.63 -3.55 15.97
N VAL A 161 6.54 -4.03 15.37
CA VAL A 161 5.76 -5.17 15.90
C VAL A 161 6.65 -6.40 16.03
N ILE A 162 7.38 -6.75 14.96
CA ILE A 162 8.32 -7.89 14.96
C ILE A 162 9.43 -7.73 16.01
N GLY A 163 9.97 -6.52 16.17
CA GLY A 163 10.99 -6.22 17.18
C GLY A 163 10.48 -6.24 18.63
N GLY A 164 9.16 -6.28 18.84
CA GLY A 164 8.53 -6.31 20.15
C GLY A 164 8.42 -7.70 20.78
N LEU A 165 8.84 -8.76 20.08
CA LEU A 165 8.81 -10.14 20.60
C LEU A 165 9.71 -10.26 21.84
N THR A 166 9.13 -10.74 22.93
CA THR A 166 9.75 -10.87 24.27
C THR A 166 10.30 -12.27 24.54
N GLN A 167 9.82 -13.29 23.83
CA GLN A 167 10.14 -14.71 23.96
C GLN A 167 9.98 -15.22 25.41
N ASP A 168 8.91 -14.81 26.08
CA ASP A 168 8.59 -15.15 27.46
C ASP A 168 7.18 -15.75 27.64
N GLY A 169 6.47 -15.99 26.53
CA GLY A 169 5.13 -16.56 26.52
C GLY A 169 5.06 -17.97 27.14
N GLU A 170 3.93 -18.30 27.74
CA GLU A 170 3.80 -19.54 28.52
C GLU A 170 3.45 -20.77 27.67
N TYR A 171 2.88 -20.58 26.47
CA TYR A 171 2.30 -21.65 25.66
C TYR A 171 2.82 -21.62 24.22
N THR A 172 2.68 -22.75 23.50
CA THR A 172 3.08 -22.84 22.08
C THR A 172 1.92 -23.37 21.24
N PRO A 173 0.84 -22.60 21.05
CA PRO A 173 -0.39 -23.02 20.35
C PRO A 173 -0.27 -22.99 18.80
N VAL A 174 0.69 -23.71 18.23
CA VAL A 174 1.03 -23.65 16.78
C VAL A 174 -0.19 -23.88 15.86
N GLY A 175 -1.05 -24.85 16.18
CA GLY A 175 -2.26 -25.14 15.38
C GLY A 175 -3.23 -23.97 15.31
N TYR A 176 -3.46 -23.27 16.43
CA TYR A 176 -4.32 -22.09 16.48
C TYR A 176 -3.69 -20.89 15.78
N ALA A 177 -2.37 -20.72 15.89
CA ALA A 177 -1.65 -19.67 15.18
C ALA A 177 -1.71 -19.89 13.65
N PHE A 178 -1.54 -21.12 13.19
CA PHE A 178 -1.67 -21.47 11.78
C PHE A 178 -3.12 -21.28 11.27
N ARG A 179 -4.12 -21.65 12.09
CA ARG A 179 -5.52 -21.34 11.81
C ARG A 179 -5.76 -19.83 11.70
N ALA A 180 -5.21 -19.03 12.60
CA ALA A 180 -5.33 -17.58 12.57
C ALA A 180 -4.72 -16.98 11.30
N ALA A 181 -3.57 -17.49 10.84
CA ALA A 181 -2.96 -17.07 9.59
C ALA A 181 -3.88 -17.33 8.37
N CYS A 182 -4.49 -18.52 8.30
CA CYS A 182 -5.46 -18.84 7.24
C CYS A 182 -6.68 -17.91 7.32
N ASP A 183 -7.21 -17.69 8.51
CA ASP A 183 -8.35 -16.78 8.73
C ASP A 183 -8.02 -15.33 8.32
N VAL A 184 -6.80 -14.85 8.57
CA VAL A 184 -6.34 -13.50 8.17
C VAL A 184 -6.34 -13.38 6.64
N LEU A 185 -5.84 -14.39 5.93
CA LEU A 185 -5.87 -14.42 4.46
C LEU A 185 -7.30 -14.48 3.92
N GLU A 186 -8.15 -15.37 4.42
CA GLU A 186 -9.54 -15.49 3.99
C GLU A 186 -10.34 -14.18 4.22
N LYS A 187 -10.19 -13.56 5.40
CA LYS A 187 -10.86 -12.29 5.73
C LYS A 187 -10.26 -11.10 5.00
N GLY A 188 -8.97 -11.17 4.67
CA GLY A 188 -8.24 -10.19 3.88
C GLY A 188 -8.52 -10.24 2.37
N GLY A 189 -9.30 -11.24 1.92
CA GLY A 189 -9.67 -11.42 0.52
C GLY A 189 -8.53 -11.95 -0.34
N ALA A 190 -7.61 -12.72 0.23
CA ALA A 190 -6.50 -13.34 -0.50
C ALA A 190 -7.02 -14.29 -1.58
N ASN A 191 -6.45 -14.19 -2.78
CA ASN A 191 -6.79 -15.09 -3.87
C ASN A 191 -6.11 -16.46 -3.69
N PRO A 192 -6.71 -17.54 -4.21
CA PRO A 192 -6.02 -18.81 -4.31
C PRO A 192 -4.72 -18.68 -5.12
N GLY A 193 -3.62 -19.26 -4.63
CA GLY A 193 -2.31 -19.23 -5.29
C GLY A 193 -1.51 -17.93 -5.14
N ASP A 194 -2.14 -16.80 -4.77
CA ASP A 194 -1.48 -15.50 -4.58
C ASP A 194 -1.27 -15.16 -3.09
N ALA A 195 -1.03 -16.16 -2.24
CA ALA A 195 -0.67 -15.93 -0.84
C ALA A 195 0.24 -17.01 -0.27
N GLY A 196 1.06 -16.66 0.72
CA GLY A 196 1.98 -17.57 1.41
C GLY A 196 2.02 -17.35 2.91
N ILE A 197 2.23 -18.43 3.67
CA ILE A 197 2.35 -18.40 5.13
C ILE A 197 3.78 -18.77 5.51
N LEU A 198 4.44 -17.92 6.30
CA LEU A 198 5.78 -18.16 6.83
C LEU A 198 5.72 -18.29 8.36
N LEU A 199 5.86 -19.51 8.87
CA LEU A 199 5.78 -19.81 10.29
C LEU A 199 7.18 -20.05 10.88
N ILE A 200 7.58 -19.21 11.83
CA ILE A 200 8.90 -19.22 12.45
C ILE A 200 8.77 -19.55 13.94
N SER A 201 9.33 -20.69 14.36
CA SER A 201 9.12 -21.26 15.70
C SER A 201 10.22 -22.28 16.02
N ASP A 202 10.41 -22.61 17.30
CA ASP A 202 11.17 -23.82 17.68
C ASP A 202 10.31 -25.09 17.70
N PHE A 203 9.01 -24.95 17.44
CA PHE A 203 7.97 -25.98 17.42
C PHE A 203 7.83 -26.76 18.73
N ARG A 204 8.44 -26.30 19.83
CA ARG A 204 8.40 -27.02 21.10
C ARG A 204 7.10 -26.77 21.80
N VAL A 205 6.24 -27.79 21.77
CA VAL A 205 4.91 -27.65 22.32
C VAL A 205 4.95 -27.56 23.86
N THR A 206 4.49 -26.42 24.39
CA THR A 206 4.30 -26.15 25.82
C THR A 206 2.81 -26.03 26.17
N GLY A 207 2.39 -26.58 27.33
CA GLY A 207 1.00 -26.53 27.82
C GLY A 207 0.59 -27.60 28.85
N GLN A 208 -0.56 -27.42 29.50
CA GLN A 208 -1.13 -28.35 30.49
C GLN A 208 -1.88 -29.53 29.82
N LYS A 209 -2.13 -30.59 30.59
CA LYS A 209 -2.97 -31.74 30.19
C LYS A 209 -4.34 -31.55 30.86
N HIS A 210 -5.41 -31.29 30.10
CA HIS A 210 -6.77 -31.23 30.65
C HIS A 210 -7.47 -32.61 30.53
N GLU A 211 -8.37 -32.94 31.47
CA GLU A 211 -8.97 -34.28 31.57
C GLU A 211 -9.88 -34.69 30.39
N ASP A 212 -10.39 -33.73 29.62
CA ASP A 212 -11.30 -33.97 28.48
C ASP A 212 -10.72 -33.57 27.11
N PHE A 213 -9.56 -32.91 27.07
CA PHE A 213 -8.90 -32.48 25.83
C PHE A 213 -7.38 -32.51 26.03
N LEU A 214 -6.65 -33.06 25.04
CA LEU A 214 -5.22 -32.81 24.90
C LEU A 214 -5.05 -31.36 24.41
N ASP A 215 -5.42 -30.38 25.24
CA ASP A 215 -5.33 -28.96 24.90
C ASP A 215 -4.13 -28.33 25.60
N GLY A 216 -3.17 -27.93 24.78
CA GLY A 216 -1.83 -27.51 25.14
C GLY A 216 -0.95 -27.44 23.90
N GLY A 217 -1.46 -26.84 22.82
CA GLY A 217 -0.80 -26.75 21.51
C GLY A 217 -0.94 -27.98 20.60
N TYR A 218 -1.82 -28.93 20.96
CA TYR A 218 -1.97 -30.24 20.33
C TYR A 218 -3.27 -30.49 19.57
N SER A 219 -4.10 -29.48 19.31
CA SER A 219 -5.27 -29.70 18.43
C SER A 219 -4.78 -30.03 17.02
N TYR A 220 -4.50 -31.31 16.77
CA TYR A 220 -4.23 -31.88 15.45
C TYR A 220 -5.38 -31.53 14.51
N GLN A 221 -6.58 -31.38 15.05
CA GLN A 221 -7.74 -30.93 14.31
C GLN A 221 -7.56 -29.49 13.81
N SER A 222 -7.24 -28.52 14.65
CA SER A 222 -7.02 -27.13 14.19
C SER A 222 -5.86 -27.03 13.19
N LEU A 223 -4.82 -27.87 13.35
CA LEU A 223 -3.71 -27.96 12.40
C LEU A 223 -4.13 -28.58 11.07
N GLU A 224 -4.88 -29.68 11.07
CA GLU A 224 -5.39 -30.33 9.86
C GLU A 224 -6.44 -29.46 9.14
N ASP A 225 -7.32 -28.79 9.89
CA ASP A 225 -8.33 -27.86 9.37
C ASP A 225 -7.66 -26.64 8.72
N ALA A 226 -6.65 -26.05 9.37
CA ALA A 226 -5.86 -24.96 8.79
C ALA A 226 -5.10 -25.41 7.54
N ALA A 227 -4.48 -26.60 7.58
CA ALA A 227 -3.79 -27.17 6.43
C ALA A 227 -4.74 -27.45 5.27
N GLU A 228 -5.98 -27.89 5.55
CA GLU A 228 -6.99 -28.08 4.52
C GLU A 228 -7.38 -26.76 3.84
N ILE A 229 -7.48 -25.67 4.61
CA ILE A 229 -7.72 -24.33 4.04
C ILE A 229 -6.56 -23.89 3.16
N ALA A 230 -5.33 -23.97 3.66
CA ALA A 230 -4.13 -23.60 2.91
C ALA A 230 -4.05 -24.41 1.60
N ARG A 231 -4.22 -25.74 1.68
CA ARG A 231 -4.21 -26.64 0.53
C ARG A 231 -5.32 -26.31 -0.49
N LYS A 232 -6.53 -26.03 -0.02
CA LYS A 232 -7.68 -25.73 -0.89
C LYS A 232 -7.50 -24.42 -1.66
N ASN A 233 -6.84 -23.45 -1.04
CA ASN A 233 -6.54 -22.16 -1.65
C ASN A 233 -5.13 -22.12 -2.27
N GLU A 234 -4.44 -23.25 -2.36
CA GLU A 234 -3.10 -23.34 -2.97
C GLU A 234 -2.05 -22.42 -2.31
N TRP A 235 -2.23 -22.09 -1.03
CA TRP A 235 -1.32 -21.25 -0.26
C TRP A 235 -0.16 -22.09 0.29
N PRO A 236 1.08 -21.94 -0.22
CA PRO A 236 2.23 -22.62 0.35
C PRO A 236 2.47 -22.19 1.80
N VAL A 237 2.90 -23.16 2.61
CA VAL A 237 3.24 -22.95 4.02
C VAL A 237 4.70 -23.28 4.24
N TYR A 238 5.47 -22.29 4.63
CA TYR A 238 6.89 -22.41 4.93
C TYR A 238 7.11 -22.42 6.42
N THR A 239 7.91 -23.36 6.91
CA THR A 239 8.24 -23.46 8.33
C THR A 239 9.73 -23.28 8.56
N LEU A 240 10.10 -22.31 9.40
CA LEU A 240 11.48 -22.03 9.78
C LEU A 240 11.68 -22.44 11.24
N GLU A 241 12.44 -23.50 11.44
CA GLU A 241 12.73 -24.01 12.78
C GLU A 241 13.92 -23.28 13.42
N MET A 242 13.72 -22.75 14.62
CA MET A 242 14.81 -22.37 15.52
C MET A 242 15.20 -23.56 16.40
N ASN A 243 16.45 -24.02 16.29
CA ASN A 243 16.91 -25.18 17.07
C ASN A 243 18.41 -25.08 17.41
N THR A 244 18.86 -23.89 17.85
CA THR A 244 20.30 -23.65 18.12
C THR A 244 20.87 -24.51 19.24
N ASP A 245 20.05 -24.94 20.20
CA ASP A 245 20.45 -25.86 21.29
C ASP A 245 20.36 -27.36 20.90
N GLY A 246 19.95 -27.67 19.66
CA GLY A 246 19.91 -29.02 19.09
C GLY A 246 18.89 -29.97 19.71
N ARG A 247 18.02 -29.49 20.60
CA ARG A 247 17.12 -30.35 21.37
C ARG A 247 16.04 -31.03 20.53
N ASN A 248 15.58 -30.43 19.44
CA ASN A 248 14.58 -31.07 18.59
C ASN A 248 15.10 -32.35 17.92
N ASP A 249 16.43 -32.54 17.85
CA ASP A 249 17.04 -33.74 17.29
C ASP A 249 17.29 -34.83 18.34
N ASN A 250 16.92 -34.57 19.61
CA ASN A 250 17.02 -35.54 20.69
C ASN A 250 15.68 -36.30 20.85
N PRO A 251 15.63 -37.60 20.53
CA PRO A 251 14.37 -38.36 20.57
C PRO A 251 13.96 -38.76 22.00
N SER A 252 14.67 -38.34 23.06
CA SER A 252 14.39 -38.79 24.42
C SER A 252 13.28 -38.01 25.11
N ASP A 253 13.03 -36.74 24.75
CA ASP A 253 11.91 -35.95 25.27
C ASP A 253 10.70 -36.03 24.32
N TYR A 254 9.52 -36.25 24.89
CA TYR A 254 8.26 -36.31 24.13
C TYR A 254 7.96 -34.99 23.41
N ARG A 255 8.21 -33.83 24.04
CA ARG A 255 7.94 -32.50 23.48
C ARG A 255 8.87 -32.20 22.31
N GLU A 256 10.15 -32.57 22.42
CA GLU A 256 11.15 -32.44 21.34
C GLU A 256 10.77 -33.29 20.12
N ARG A 257 10.34 -34.54 20.33
CA ARG A 257 9.84 -35.42 19.25
C ARG A 257 8.63 -34.85 18.49
N ILE A 258 7.79 -34.09 19.17
CA ILE A 258 6.61 -33.47 18.55
C ILE A 258 7.02 -32.26 17.74
N GLY A 259 7.85 -31.38 18.29
CA GLY A 259 8.37 -30.24 17.53
C GLY A 259 9.06 -30.70 16.25
N ALA A 260 9.89 -31.72 16.35
CA ALA A 260 10.56 -32.34 15.20
C ALA A 260 9.59 -32.92 14.15
N ARG A 261 8.39 -33.33 14.55
CA ARG A 261 7.33 -33.80 13.64
C ARG A 261 6.57 -32.63 13.02
N LEU A 262 6.25 -31.61 13.80
CA LEU A 262 5.43 -30.48 13.35
C LEU A 262 6.13 -29.68 12.25
N ARG A 263 7.44 -29.44 12.38
CA ARG A 263 8.22 -28.66 11.40
C ARG A 263 8.05 -29.16 9.96
N SER A 264 8.07 -30.48 9.73
CA SER A 264 7.85 -31.02 8.37
C SER A 264 6.38 -31.33 8.09
N ARG A 265 5.59 -31.68 9.11
CA ARG A 265 4.21 -32.13 8.93
C ARG A 265 3.28 -31.01 8.46
N ILE A 266 3.51 -29.78 8.90
CA ILE A 266 2.69 -28.62 8.51
C ILE A 266 2.76 -28.38 6.99
N PRO A 267 3.94 -28.19 6.36
CA PRO A 267 4.03 -28.06 4.90
C PRO A 267 3.50 -29.31 4.18
N ASP A 268 3.80 -30.52 4.68
CA ASP A 268 3.29 -31.77 4.09
C ASP A 268 1.75 -31.83 4.02
N LEU A 269 1.07 -31.33 5.06
CA LEU A 269 -0.39 -31.31 5.12
C LEU A 269 -0.99 -30.21 4.25
N ALA A 270 -0.34 -29.06 4.18
CA ALA A 270 -0.74 -27.98 3.27
C ALA A 270 -0.55 -28.37 1.79
N GLY A 271 0.33 -29.33 1.50
CA GLY A 271 0.55 -29.88 0.17
C GLY A 271 1.42 -29.00 -0.74
N ASN A 272 1.86 -27.85 -0.24
CA ASN A 272 2.80 -26.94 -0.90
C ASN A 272 3.58 -26.14 0.18
N GLY A 273 4.81 -25.75 -0.12
CA GLY A 273 5.75 -25.11 0.80
C GLY A 273 6.92 -26.01 1.18
N ASP A 274 7.74 -25.55 2.13
CA ASP A 274 8.98 -26.22 2.53
C ASP A 274 9.32 -25.95 4.01
N TYR A 275 10.26 -26.74 4.52
CA TYR A 275 10.78 -26.62 5.88
C TYR A 275 12.28 -26.35 5.86
N LEU A 276 12.72 -25.42 6.71
CA LEU A 276 14.13 -25.11 6.90
C LEU A 276 14.47 -25.00 8.40
N SER A 277 15.47 -25.76 8.86
CA SER A 277 16.09 -25.50 10.17
C SER A 277 17.11 -24.37 10.01
N LEU A 278 16.79 -23.21 10.58
CA LEU A 278 17.53 -21.99 10.35
C LEU A 278 18.74 -21.90 11.27
N LYS A 279 19.94 -21.78 10.68
CA LYS A 279 21.21 -21.71 11.43
C LYS A 279 21.88 -20.35 11.35
N ASN A 280 21.58 -19.56 10.32
CA ASN A 280 22.13 -18.23 10.11
C ASN A 280 21.24 -17.41 9.18
N ALA A 281 21.48 -16.11 9.11
CA ALA A 281 20.71 -15.19 8.28
C ALA A 281 20.83 -15.47 6.77
N GLY A 282 21.98 -15.95 6.29
CA GLY A 282 22.17 -16.28 4.88
C GLY A 282 21.21 -17.37 4.38
N GLN A 283 20.98 -18.41 5.20
CA GLN A 283 19.99 -19.44 4.87
C GLN A 283 18.55 -18.90 4.77
N ALA A 284 18.19 -17.94 5.63
CA ALA A 284 16.89 -17.28 5.56
C ALA A 284 16.78 -16.46 4.26
N GLN A 285 17.82 -15.69 3.92
CA GLN A 285 17.85 -14.90 2.69
C GLN A 285 17.65 -15.79 1.46
N THR A 286 18.36 -16.92 1.35
CA THR A 286 18.21 -17.83 0.21
C THR A 286 16.80 -18.42 0.14
N LEU A 287 16.20 -18.76 1.28
CA LEU A 287 14.82 -19.23 1.29
C LEU A 287 13.84 -18.13 0.86
N PHE A 288 14.00 -16.91 1.37
CA PHE A 288 13.10 -15.80 1.03
C PHE A 288 13.19 -15.43 -0.44
N ALA A 289 14.39 -15.42 -1.02
CA ALA A 289 14.57 -15.24 -2.45
C ALA A 289 13.77 -16.28 -3.25
N ARG A 290 13.87 -17.58 -2.90
CA ARG A 290 13.06 -18.64 -3.54
C ARG A 290 11.55 -18.48 -3.34
N ILE A 291 11.12 -18.02 -2.16
CA ILE A 291 9.71 -17.73 -1.90
C ILE A 291 9.24 -16.64 -2.87
N PHE A 292 10.00 -15.55 -2.97
CA PHE A 292 9.62 -14.44 -3.85
C PHE A 292 9.70 -14.83 -5.33
N GLU A 293 10.70 -15.61 -5.77
CA GLU A 293 10.74 -16.19 -7.12
C GLU A 293 9.45 -16.91 -7.46
N GLN A 294 8.95 -17.77 -6.57
CA GLN A 294 7.72 -18.52 -6.81
C GLN A 294 6.51 -17.61 -7.09
N PHE A 295 6.42 -16.45 -6.44
CA PHE A 295 5.27 -15.55 -6.56
C PHE A 295 5.43 -14.48 -7.63
N PHE A 296 6.64 -13.95 -7.80
CA PHE A 296 6.93 -12.77 -8.62
C PHE A 296 7.77 -13.07 -9.87
N ASP A 297 8.36 -14.27 -9.98
CA ASP A 297 9.00 -14.78 -11.20
C ASP A 297 8.62 -16.25 -11.48
N PRO A 298 7.35 -16.55 -11.80
CA PRO A 298 6.91 -17.92 -12.04
C PRO A 298 7.52 -18.55 -13.30
N ASN A 299 8.12 -17.75 -14.19
CA ASN A 299 8.75 -18.23 -15.43
C ASN A 299 10.24 -18.56 -15.24
N GLY A 300 10.83 -18.22 -14.09
CA GLY A 300 12.21 -18.56 -13.71
C GLY A 300 13.25 -17.93 -14.64
N GLN A 301 12.99 -16.69 -15.08
CA GLN A 301 13.90 -15.93 -15.95
C GLN A 301 15.05 -15.31 -15.14
N ASP A 302 14.75 -14.89 -13.91
CA ASP A 302 15.70 -14.29 -12.97
C ASP A 302 15.98 -15.28 -11.84
N GLN A 303 17.27 -15.54 -11.59
CA GLN A 303 17.67 -16.44 -10.51
C GLN A 303 18.24 -15.65 -9.34
N ALA A 304 17.81 -16.00 -8.13
CA ALA A 304 18.45 -15.61 -6.90
C ALA A 304 19.89 -16.11 -6.90
N GLU A 305 20.81 -15.17 -6.87
CA GLU A 305 22.22 -15.46 -6.81
C GLU A 305 22.73 -15.26 -5.38
N THR A 306 23.37 -16.29 -4.82
CA THR A 306 24.04 -16.17 -3.53
C THR A 306 25.54 -16.31 -3.74
N GLN A 307 26.28 -15.28 -3.37
CA GLN A 307 27.74 -15.27 -3.40
C GLN A 307 28.30 -15.19 -1.97
N ASN A 308 29.22 -16.11 -1.67
CA ASN A 308 29.93 -16.12 -0.40
C ASN A 308 31.33 -15.54 -0.61
N ARG A 309 31.68 -14.47 0.11
CA ARG A 309 33.04 -13.92 0.14
C ARG A 309 33.41 -13.51 1.55
N THR A 310 34.62 -13.85 1.95
CA THR A 310 35.21 -13.30 3.17
C THR A 310 35.96 -12.01 2.81
N THR A 311 35.97 -11.04 3.72
CA THR A 311 36.82 -9.85 3.52
C THR A 311 38.30 -10.23 3.51
N ASP A 312 39.09 -9.47 2.76
CA ASP A 312 40.53 -9.63 2.63
C ASP A 312 41.27 -9.14 3.90
N ASP A 313 42.62 -9.16 3.86
CA ASP A 313 43.46 -8.70 4.98
C ASP A 313 43.25 -7.22 5.35
N ASN A 314 42.59 -6.43 4.49
CA ASN A 314 42.24 -5.03 4.73
C ASN A 314 40.81 -4.85 5.25
N GLY A 315 40.05 -5.94 5.40
CA GLY A 315 38.64 -5.89 5.77
C GLY A 315 37.73 -5.46 4.62
N ILE A 316 38.11 -5.75 3.37
CA ILE A 316 37.32 -5.42 2.17
C ILE A 316 36.86 -6.70 1.47
N ALA A 317 35.58 -6.78 1.12
CA ALA A 317 35.06 -7.78 0.18
C ALA A 317 34.43 -7.10 -1.03
N VAL A 318 34.74 -7.61 -2.22
CA VAL A 318 34.16 -7.13 -3.49
C VAL A 318 33.30 -8.24 -4.08
N PHE A 319 32.07 -7.89 -4.43
CA PHE A 319 31.09 -8.79 -5.00
C PHE A 319 30.63 -8.25 -6.37
N PRO A 320 31.20 -8.74 -7.48
CA PRO A 320 30.69 -8.42 -8.80
C PRO A 320 29.41 -9.20 -9.07
N PHE A 321 28.46 -8.59 -9.77
CA PHE A 321 27.23 -9.22 -10.21
C PHE A 321 26.71 -8.57 -11.48
N SER A 322 25.70 -9.19 -12.09
CA SER A 322 25.07 -8.68 -13.30
C SER A 322 23.59 -8.42 -13.05
N VAL A 323 23.07 -7.38 -13.67
CA VAL A 323 21.65 -7.04 -13.64
C VAL A 323 21.08 -7.32 -15.03
N GLY A 324 20.09 -8.21 -15.07
CA GLY A 324 19.37 -8.53 -16.30
C GLY A 324 18.54 -7.35 -16.81
N GLU A 325 18.05 -7.49 -18.04
CA GLU A 325 16.97 -6.63 -18.52
C GLU A 325 15.69 -6.92 -17.72
N MET A 326 14.73 -5.99 -17.78
CA MET A 326 13.40 -6.21 -17.24
C MET A 326 13.38 -6.45 -15.71
N VAL A 327 14.27 -5.79 -14.95
CA VAL A 327 14.32 -5.84 -13.47
C VAL A 327 13.65 -4.61 -12.85
N ALA A 328 12.62 -4.82 -12.03
CA ALA A 328 11.83 -3.79 -11.36
C ALA A 328 12.51 -3.35 -10.08
N GLU A 329 13.00 -4.33 -9.32
CA GLU A 329 13.74 -4.11 -8.10
C GLU A 329 14.86 -5.12 -7.99
N LEU A 330 15.96 -4.74 -7.35
CA LEU A 330 17.00 -5.67 -6.94
C LEU A 330 17.25 -5.53 -5.45
N ASN A 331 17.07 -6.62 -4.72
CA ASN A 331 17.49 -6.73 -3.33
C ASN A 331 18.93 -7.24 -3.29
N VAL A 332 19.83 -6.44 -2.74
CA VAL A 332 21.21 -6.77 -2.43
C VAL A 332 21.32 -6.89 -0.92
N THR A 333 21.31 -8.12 -0.39
CA THR A 333 21.28 -8.39 1.05
C THR A 333 22.59 -9.01 1.50
N LEU A 334 23.30 -8.26 2.34
CA LEU A 334 24.49 -8.70 3.04
C LEU A 334 24.08 -9.29 4.38
N THR A 335 24.28 -10.58 4.58
CA THR A 335 24.04 -11.25 5.86
C THR A 335 25.36 -11.48 6.61
N CYS A 336 25.34 -11.35 7.93
CA CYS A 336 26.53 -11.42 8.77
C CYS A 336 26.19 -11.87 10.19
N ASP A 337 27.23 -12.22 10.98
CA ASP A 337 27.04 -12.58 12.39
C ASP A 337 26.56 -11.36 13.21
N LYS A 338 27.14 -10.18 12.94
CA LYS A 338 26.76 -8.86 13.50
C LYS A 338 27.02 -7.75 12.48
N SER A 339 26.01 -6.96 12.15
CA SER A 339 26.10 -5.87 11.16
C SER A 339 26.86 -4.66 11.67
N SER A 340 27.07 -4.54 12.99
CA SER A 340 27.99 -3.55 13.57
C SER A 340 29.44 -3.74 13.09
N SER A 341 29.78 -4.92 12.57
CA SER A 341 31.06 -5.17 11.90
C SER A 341 31.14 -4.58 10.50
N ILE A 342 30.01 -4.23 9.87
CA ILE A 342 29.96 -3.57 8.57
C ILE A 342 29.95 -2.06 8.80
N ARG A 343 31.05 -1.42 8.40
CA ARG A 343 31.28 0.02 8.58
C ARG A 343 30.73 0.83 7.43
N SER A 344 30.92 0.36 6.20
CA SER A 344 30.38 0.99 5.00
C SER A 344 30.16 -0.02 3.89
N ILE A 345 29.31 0.36 2.95
CA ILE A 345 29.13 -0.35 1.68
C ILE A 345 29.28 0.65 0.54
N GLU A 346 29.77 0.18 -0.60
CA GLU A 346 29.74 0.92 -1.86
C GLU A 346 29.00 0.08 -2.89
N LEU A 347 28.14 0.70 -3.68
CA LEU A 347 27.34 0.03 -4.70
C LEU A 347 27.31 0.87 -5.97
N GLY A 348 27.49 0.22 -7.11
CA GLY A 348 27.41 0.89 -8.40
C GLY A 348 27.87 0.02 -9.55
N HIS A 349 27.92 0.62 -10.73
CA HIS A 349 28.22 0.02 -12.02
C HIS A 349 28.88 1.07 -12.93
N GLY A 350 29.46 0.68 -14.07
CA GLY A 350 30.10 1.62 -15.00
C GLY A 350 31.27 2.43 -14.41
N GLY A 351 31.86 1.97 -13.30
CA GLY A 351 32.86 2.70 -12.53
C GLY A 351 32.33 3.84 -11.66
N GLN A 352 31.01 4.07 -11.63
CA GLN A 352 30.35 5.02 -10.74
C GLN A 352 29.89 4.29 -9.47
N MET A 353 30.58 4.54 -8.36
CA MET A 353 30.30 3.92 -7.06
C MET A 353 29.72 4.93 -6.09
N GLN A 354 28.63 4.56 -5.42
CA GLN A 354 28.03 5.34 -4.34
C GLN A 354 28.35 4.68 -3.00
N ALA A 355 28.88 5.45 -2.05
CA ALA A 355 29.29 4.97 -0.74
C ALA A 355 28.27 5.32 0.35
N TYR A 356 28.04 4.39 1.28
CA TYR A 356 27.14 4.55 2.42
C TYR A 356 27.91 4.27 3.73
N ASP A 357 28.02 5.28 4.59
CA ASP A 357 28.54 5.11 5.94
C ASP A 357 27.46 4.52 6.86
N LEU A 358 27.77 3.37 7.46
CA LEU A 358 26.86 2.62 8.30
C LEU A 358 27.26 2.65 9.79
N THR A 359 28.28 3.44 10.15
CA THR A 359 28.76 3.55 11.54
C THR A 359 27.81 4.33 12.45
N ALA A 360 27.12 5.33 11.90
CA ALA A 360 26.15 6.17 12.59
C ALA A 360 24.69 5.93 12.14
N TYR A 361 24.43 4.77 11.52
CA TYR A 361 23.11 4.43 11.01
C TYR A 361 22.06 4.36 12.12
N THR A 362 21.01 5.18 12.02
CA THR A 362 19.86 5.19 12.95
C THR A 362 18.53 4.89 12.27
N GLU A 363 18.41 5.19 10.99
CA GLU A 363 17.18 5.04 10.21
C GLU A 363 17.50 4.68 8.75
N PRO A 364 16.53 4.13 7.99
CA PRO A 364 16.73 3.80 6.59
C PRO A 364 17.14 5.01 5.77
N ILE A 365 18.20 4.84 4.97
CA ILE A 365 18.62 5.85 3.99
C ILE A 365 17.72 5.67 2.76
N GLN A 366 17.00 6.72 2.39
CA GLN A 366 16.14 6.75 1.21
C GLN A 366 16.68 7.75 0.21
N GLU A 367 16.96 7.26 -0.98
CA GLU A 367 17.23 8.08 -2.17
C GLU A 367 16.13 7.76 -3.18
N ASP A 368 16.09 8.48 -4.30
CA ASP A 368 15.08 8.23 -5.31
C ASP A 368 15.11 6.75 -5.73
N ASP A 369 16.22 6.27 -6.29
CA ASP A 369 16.33 4.94 -6.90
C ASP A 369 16.64 3.80 -5.94
N ARG A 370 16.69 4.04 -4.63
CA ARG A 370 17.11 3.00 -3.68
C ARG A 370 16.79 3.27 -2.22
N THR A 371 16.83 2.20 -1.44
CA THR A 371 16.75 2.25 0.03
C THR A 371 17.82 1.37 0.65
N VAL A 372 18.56 1.90 1.61
CA VAL A 372 19.52 1.13 2.42
C VAL A 372 18.96 0.94 3.81
N THR A 373 18.83 -0.32 4.21
CA THR A 373 18.37 -0.70 5.55
C THR A 373 19.42 -1.55 6.25
N LYS A 374 19.67 -1.26 7.53
CA LYS A 374 20.57 -2.02 8.40
C LYS A 374 19.85 -2.50 9.65
N GLU A 375 20.04 -3.77 9.97
CA GLU A 375 19.58 -4.45 11.19
C GLU A 375 20.72 -5.27 11.78
N ASP A 376 20.56 -5.85 12.98
CA ASP A 376 21.66 -6.49 13.72
C ASP A 376 22.44 -7.56 12.95
N ARG A 377 21.83 -8.26 11.98
CA ARG A 377 22.49 -9.36 11.24
C ARG A 377 22.47 -9.24 9.72
N TYR A 378 21.97 -8.12 9.21
CA TYR A 378 21.99 -7.88 7.77
C TYR A 378 21.99 -6.39 7.41
N VAL A 379 22.43 -6.12 6.19
CA VAL A 379 22.25 -4.86 5.50
C VAL A 379 21.59 -5.20 4.17
N THR A 380 20.49 -4.54 3.84
CA THR A 380 19.82 -4.70 2.54
C THR A 380 19.85 -3.36 1.80
N VAL A 381 20.34 -3.39 0.57
CA VAL A 381 20.10 -2.32 -0.40
C VAL A 381 19.03 -2.79 -1.37
N LYS A 382 17.92 -2.07 -1.45
CA LYS A 382 16.92 -2.27 -2.48
C LYS A 382 17.13 -1.21 -3.55
N LEU A 383 17.42 -1.62 -4.78
CA LEU A 383 17.47 -0.76 -5.95
C LEU A 383 16.13 -0.81 -6.68
N MET A 384 15.70 0.33 -7.20
CA MET A 384 14.48 0.51 -8.01
C MET A 384 14.88 0.77 -9.45
N LEU A 385 14.34 -0.03 -10.39
CA LEU A 385 14.67 0.01 -11.81
C LEU A 385 16.19 0.05 -12.09
N PRO A 386 16.98 -0.90 -11.53
CA PRO A 386 18.42 -0.90 -11.76
C PRO A 386 18.73 -1.05 -13.26
N ALA A 387 19.77 -0.34 -13.71
CA ALA A 387 20.21 -0.41 -15.11
C ALA A 387 20.73 -1.82 -15.45
N PRO A 388 20.34 -2.40 -16.60
CA PRO A 388 20.87 -3.67 -17.04
C PRO A 388 22.35 -3.53 -17.42
N ASP A 389 23.23 -4.15 -16.65
CA ASP A 389 24.68 -4.10 -16.85
C ASP A 389 25.33 -5.36 -16.26
N ASP A 390 26.44 -5.79 -16.86
CA ASP A 390 27.22 -6.94 -16.41
C ASP A 390 28.34 -6.55 -15.41
N ASP A 391 28.53 -5.25 -15.15
CA ASP A 391 29.65 -4.70 -14.39
C ASP A 391 29.29 -4.15 -13.00
N TRP A 392 28.09 -4.45 -12.51
CA TRP A 392 27.67 -4.07 -11.16
C TRP A 392 28.58 -4.68 -10.09
N GLN A 393 28.78 -3.94 -9.00
CA GLN A 393 29.55 -4.41 -7.86
C GLN A 393 29.05 -3.83 -6.54
N VAL A 394 29.16 -4.65 -5.48
CA VAL A 394 29.10 -4.21 -4.08
C VAL A 394 30.50 -4.33 -3.48
N VAL A 395 30.98 -3.27 -2.85
CA VAL A 395 32.17 -3.29 -1.99
C VAL A 395 31.72 -3.18 -0.54
N VAL A 396 32.19 -4.08 0.31
CA VAL A 396 31.84 -4.10 1.73
C VAL A 396 33.09 -3.87 2.55
N HIS A 397 33.03 -2.91 3.47
CA HIS A 397 34.11 -2.62 4.41
C HIS A 397 33.71 -3.11 5.81
N GLY A 398 34.30 -4.22 6.28
CA GLY A 398 33.96 -4.86 7.54
C GLY A 398 34.70 -6.18 7.82
N ASP A 399 34.23 -6.96 8.80
CA ASP A 399 34.88 -8.24 9.16
C ASP A 399 34.45 -9.43 8.27
N ALA A 400 35.31 -10.45 8.28
CA ALA A 400 35.49 -11.46 7.23
C ALA A 400 34.39 -12.52 7.02
N ARG A 401 33.14 -12.30 7.44
CA ARG A 401 32.06 -13.32 7.34
C ARG A 401 30.73 -12.77 6.84
N THR A 402 30.78 -12.00 5.76
CA THR A 402 29.58 -11.50 5.09
C THR A 402 29.19 -12.45 3.94
N GLN A 403 27.92 -12.78 3.81
CA GLN A 403 27.40 -13.47 2.64
C GLN A 403 26.54 -12.48 1.86
N LEU A 404 26.77 -12.37 0.57
CA LEU A 404 25.90 -11.59 -0.31
C LEU A 404 24.85 -12.52 -0.89
N GLY A 405 23.59 -12.17 -0.66
CA GLY A 405 22.46 -12.72 -1.38
C GLY A 405 21.81 -11.65 -2.23
N MET A 406 21.48 -12.00 -3.46
CA MET A 406 20.80 -11.12 -4.41
C MET A 406 19.50 -11.76 -4.85
N TYR A 407 18.50 -10.91 -5.04
CA TYR A 407 17.22 -11.33 -5.57
C TYR A 407 16.62 -10.20 -6.41
N ALA A 408 16.51 -10.45 -7.71
CA ALA A 408 15.87 -9.55 -8.65
C ALA A 408 14.37 -9.86 -8.70
N LEU A 409 13.59 -8.80 -8.65
CA LEU A 409 12.16 -8.81 -8.92
C LEU A 409 11.97 -8.33 -10.35
N SER A 410 11.49 -9.22 -11.21
CA SER A 410 11.22 -8.93 -12.61
C SER A 410 10.07 -7.93 -12.77
N ILE A 411 10.07 -7.19 -13.87
CA ILE A 411 9.04 -6.21 -14.24
C ILE A 411 7.78 -6.83 -14.85
N HIS A 412 7.54 -8.13 -14.67
CA HIS A 412 6.35 -8.82 -15.21
C HIS A 412 5.03 -8.13 -14.86
N ASP A 413 5.02 -7.35 -13.78
CA ASP A 413 3.88 -6.59 -13.27
C ASP A 413 4.04 -5.05 -13.41
N MET A 414 5.02 -4.56 -14.18
CA MET A 414 5.11 -3.11 -14.44
C MET A 414 3.90 -2.62 -15.21
N ALA A 415 3.45 -1.42 -14.90
CA ALA A 415 2.41 -0.79 -15.69
C ALA A 415 2.95 -0.40 -17.07
N PHE A 416 2.09 -0.44 -18.09
CA PHE A 416 2.39 0.07 -19.41
C PHE A 416 1.50 1.26 -19.70
N GLN A 417 2.10 2.41 -19.98
CA GLN A 417 1.39 3.68 -20.13
C GLN A 417 1.53 4.17 -21.55
N LEU A 418 0.41 4.56 -22.16
CA LEU A 418 0.37 5.25 -23.44
C LEU A 418 0.07 6.72 -23.17
N GLY A 419 0.74 7.61 -23.90
CA GLY A 419 0.48 9.03 -23.92
C GLY A 419 0.27 9.50 -25.36
N VAL A 420 -0.46 10.59 -25.52
CA VAL A 420 -0.72 11.23 -26.81
C VAL A 420 -0.43 12.73 -26.74
N SER A 421 0.18 13.28 -27.78
CA SER A 421 0.36 14.72 -27.97
C SER A 421 0.04 15.12 -29.41
N ALA A 422 -0.60 16.27 -29.59
CA ALA A 422 -0.93 16.83 -30.90
C ALA A 422 -0.72 18.36 -30.90
N GLY A 423 -0.31 18.92 -32.03
CA GLY A 423 -0.06 20.37 -32.14
C GLY A 423 1.08 20.85 -31.24
N ASP A 424 0.87 21.95 -30.53
CA ASP A 424 1.88 22.59 -29.65
C ASP A 424 1.98 21.97 -28.24
N MET A 425 1.38 20.79 -28.02
CA MET A 425 1.48 20.11 -26.73
C MET A 425 2.94 19.70 -26.44
N THR A 426 3.45 20.13 -25.29
CA THR A 426 4.81 19.82 -24.84
C THR A 426 4.90 18.52 -24.04
N GLU A 427 3.77 17.99 -23.59
CA GLU A 427 3.68 16.78 -22.77
C GLU A 427 2.60 15.82 -23.29
N ALA A 428 2.81 14.52 -23.05
CA ALA A 428 1.89 13.48 -23.47
C ALA A 428 0.72 13.33 -22.47
N ALA A 429 -0.51 13.29 -22.98
CA ALA A 429 -1.76 13.23 -22.22
C ALA A 429 -2.55 11.93 -22.48
N ASP A 430 -3.68 11.74 -21.80
CA ASP A 430 -4.66 10.67 -22.10
C ASP A 430 -5.58 11.00 -23.29
N SER A 431 -5.61 12.26 -23.70
CA SER A 431 -6.45 12.72 -24.79
C SER A 431 -5.83 13.89 -25.56
N ALA A 432 -6.12 13.94 -26.86
CA ALA A 432 -5.68 15.01 -27.73
C ALA A 432 -6.75 15.38 -28.76
N THR A 433 -6.76 16.64 -29.16
CA THR A 433 -7.57 17.14 -30.27
C THR A 433 -6.65 17.46 -31.44
N ALA A 434 -6.98 16.95 -32.63
CA ALA A 434 -6.18 17.16 -33.83
C ALA A 434 -7.03 17.71 -34.98
N ALA A 435 -6.42 18.59 -35.79
CA ALA A 435 -7.01 18.98 -37.06
C ALA A 435 -7.00 17.78 -38.05
N PRO A 436 -7.90 17.75 -39.05
CA PRO A 436 -7.79 16.80 -40.16
C PRO A 436 -6.40 16.83 -40.77
N MET A 437 -5.83 15.65 -41.04
CA MET A 437 -4.45 15.48 -41.52
C MET A 437 -3.35 16.00 -40.57
N GLY A 438 -3.69 16.44 -39.35
CA GLY A 438 -2.72 16.80 -38.33
C GLY A 438 -1.97 15.57 -37.83
N THR A 439 -0.66 15.73 -37.62
CA THR A 439 0.17 14.69 -37.01
C THR A 439 -0.13 14.61 -35.52
N VAL A 440 -0.37 13.41 -35.04
CA VAL A 440 -0.56 13.06 -33.63
C VAL A 440 0.54 12.10 -33.23
N HIS A 441 1.29 12.48 -32.20
CA HIS A 441 2.36 11.68 -31.64
C HIS A 441 1.81 10.80 -30.51
N PHE A 442 2.18 9.54 -30.54
CA PHE A 442 1.88 8.57 -29.48
C PHE A 442 3.19 8.02 -28.94
N SER A 443 3.31 7.96 -27.61
CA SER A 443 4.45 7.34 -26.94
C SER A 443 3.98 6.38 -25.85
N ALA A 444 4.61 5.21 -25.75
CA ALA A 444 4.25 4.19 -24.77
C ALA A 444 5.49 3.71 -24.00
N SER A 445 5.41 3.67 -22.68
CA SER A 445 6.54 3.36 -21.80
C SER A 445 6.16 2.39 -20.68
N TYR A 446 7.11 1.58 -20.24
CA TYR A 446 6.95 0.81 -19.00
C TYR A 446 7.19 1.71 -17.78
N MET A 447 6.30 1.61 -16.81
CA MET A 447 6.24 2.44 -15.61
C MET A 447 6.24 1.59 -14.33
N TYR A 448 7.11 1.94 -13.38
CA TYR A 448 7.15 1.35 -12.05
C TYR A 448 7.23 2.44 -11.01
N ASP A 449 6.27 2.48 -10.08
CA ASP A 449 6.19 3.52 -9.05
C ASP A 449 6.33 4.95 -9.62
N GLY A 450 5.62 5.22 -10.72
CA GLY A 450 5.65 6.52 -11.40
C GLY A 450 6.91 6.79 -12.23
N ARG A 451 7.87 5.85 -12.29
CA ARG A 451 9.13 6.02 -13.01
C ARG A 451 9.18 5.21 -14.29
N ARG A 452 9.75 5.84 -15.31
CA ARG A 452 9.96 5.24 -16.62
C ARG A 452 11.15 4.29 -16.60
N TYR A 453 10.96 3.08 -17.10
CA TYR A 453 12.07 2.17 -17.32
C TYR A 453 12.88 2.57 -18.56
N ASN A 454 14.19 2.73 -18.38
CA ASN A 454 15.10 3.26 -19.38
C ASN A 454 16.14 2.22 -19.80
N ALA A 455 15.77 1.36 -20.74
CA ALA A 455 16.68 0.42 -21.36
C ALA A 455 16.34 0.18 -22.84
N ASN A 456 17.15 0.75 -23.75
CA ASN A 456 16.95 0.66 -25.20
C ASN A 456 16.82 -0.81 -25.67
N LYS A 457 17.61 -1.72 -25.09
CA LYS A 457 17.62 -3.13 -25.50
C LYS A 457 16.26 -3.81 -25.32
N VAL A 458 15.48 -3.43 -24.31
CA VAL A 458 14.12 -3.95 -24.11
C VAL A 458 13.17 -3.47 -25.20
N TYR A 459 13.13 -2.15 -25.45
CA TYR A 459 12.23 -1.56 -26.45
C TYR A 459 12.57 -2.00 -27.88
N SER A 460 13.83 -2.33 -28.16
CA SER A 460 14.24 -2.87 -29.46
C SER A 460 14.03 -4.37 -29.61
N THR A 461 13.99 -5.12 -28.50
CA THR A 461 13.77 -6.59 -28.51
C THR A 461 12.31 -6.95 -28.68
N TYR A 462 11.41 -6.28 -27.95
CA TYR A 462 9.98 -6.56 -28.00
C TYR A 462 9.29 -5.54 -28.91
N GLY A 463 8.53 -6.00 -29.89
CA GLY A 463 7.77 -5.11 -30.77
C GLY A 463 6.48 -4.63 -30.11
N ALA A 464 6.20 -3.33 -30.17
CA ALA A 464 4.92 -2.77 -29.77
C ALA A 464 4.04 -2.45 -30.99
N VAL A 465 2.72 -2.57 -30.80
CA VAL A 465 1.71 -2.12 -31.75
C VAL A 465 0.73 -1.17 -31.10
N LEU A 466 0.25 -0.19 -31.85
CA LEU A 466 -0.89 0.65 -31.49
C LEU A 466 -2.15 0.06 -32.12
N GLU A 467 -3.15 -0.26 -31.30
CA GLU A 467 -4.44 -0.77 -31.74
C GLU A 467 -5.52 0.31 -31.63
N ILE A 468 -6.32 0.47 -32.69
CA ILE A 468 -7.52 1.31 -32.66
C ILE A 468 -8.70 0.41 -32.24
N GLU A 469 -9.31 0.70 -31.08
CA GLU A 469 -10.37 -0.12 -30.51
C GLU A 469 -11.53 -0.31 -31.49
N GLY A 470 -12.02 -1.55 -31.58
CA GLY A 470 -13.16 -1.91 -32.43
C GLY A 470 -12.84 -2.03 -33.93
N SER A 471 -11.67 -1.56 -34.39
CA SER A 471 -11.24 -1.73 -35.79
C SER A 471 -10.51 -3.06 -36.03
N GLY A 472 -9.84 -3.59 -35.00
CA GLY A 472 -8.88 -4.69 -35.11
C GLY A 472 -7.60 -4.33 -35.90
N GLN A 473 -7.42 -3.06 -36.25
CA GLN A 473 -6.22 -2.57 -36.91
C GLN A 473 -5.10 -2.37 -35.89
N GLN A 474 -3.96 -3.00 -36.14
CA GLN A 474 -2.73 -2.86 -35.36
C GLN A 474 -1.65 -2.21 -36.21
N ILE A 475 -1.01 -1.18 -35.67
CA ILE A 475 -0.01 -0.37 -36.36
C ILE A 475 1.31 -0.50 -35.59
N PRO A 476 2.40 -1.01 -36.19
CA PRO A 476 3.68 -1.15 -35.50
C PRO A 476 4.23 0.19 -35.02
N MET A 477 4.64 0.26 -33.75
CA MET A 477 5.34 1.41 -33.17
C MET A 477 6.85 1.26 -33.36
N MET A 478 7.56 2.39 -33.39
CA MET A 478 9.02 2.45 -33.44
C MET A 478 9.60 2.34 -32.02
N ALA A 479 10.76 1.70 -31.89
CA ALA A 479 11.48 1.62 -30.62
C ALA A 479 12.37 2.85 -30.43
N GLY A 480 12.26 3.49 -29.26
CA GLY A 480 13.17 4.52 -28.75
C GLY A 480 14.06 3.99 -27.63
N ASN A 481 14.79 4.89 -26.96
CA ASN A 481 15.68 4.51 -25.85
C ASN A 481 14.91 4.14 -24.58
N SER A 482 13.76 4.78 -24.35
CA SER A 482 12.96 4.64 -23.13
C SER A 482 11.46 4.53 -23.40
N GLU A 483 11.05 4.40 -24.65
CA GLU A 483 9.64 4.34 -25.05
C GLU A 483 9.49 3.70 -26.44
N TYR A 484 8.28 3.24 -26.74
CA TYR A 484 7.81 3.06 -28.10
C TYR A 484 7.14 4.35 -28.58
N TYR A 485 7.21 4.67 -29.86
CA TYR A 485 6.54 5.85 -30.38
C TYR A 485 6.02 5.68 -31.81
N ILE A 486 5.02 6.46 -32.19
CA ILE A 486 4.55 6.55 -33.56
C ILE A 486 3.85 7.89 -33.82
N ASP A 487 4.05 8.44 -35.01
CA ASP A 487 3.32 9.59 -35.52
C ASP A 487 2.26 9.13 -36.51
N LEU A 488 0.99 9.52 -36.28
CA LEU A 488 -0.13 9.19 -37.15
C LEU A 488 -0.87 10.45 -37.61
N ALA A 489 -1.34 10.45 -38.85
CA ALA A 489 -2.26 11.45 -39.37
C ALA A 489 -3.65 10.84 -39.53
N PHE A 490 -4.68 11.58 -39.12
CA PHE A 490 -6.07 11.15 -39.23
C PHE A 490 -6.79 11.99 -40.28
N ASP A 491 -7.29 11.33 -41.34
CA ASP A 491 -7.98 11.96 -42.47
C ASP A 491 -9.50 12.02 -42.28
N VAL A 492 -10.06 11.12 -41.48
CA VAL A 492 -11.49 11.05 -41.19
C VAL A 492 -11.80 11.72 -39.84
N PRO A 493 -12.69 12.73 -39.79
CA PRO A 493 -13.18 13.29 -38.55
C PRO A 493 -13.88 12.24 -37.68
N GLY A 494 -13.64 12.29 -36.37
CA GLY A 494 -14.20 11.33 -35.44
C GLY A 494 -13.41 11.23 -34.15
N THR A 495 -13.91 10.41 -33.23
CA THR A 495 -13.23 10.08 -31.98
C THR A 495 -12.66 8.67 -32.07
N TYR A 496 -11.35 8.57 -31.87
CA TYR A 496 -10.59 7.34 -31.90
C TYR A 496 -10.14 6.98 -30.48
N ARG A 497 -10.27 5.71 -30.12
CA ARG A 497 -9.78 5.16 -28.87
C ARG A 497 -8.63 4.20 -29.20
N LEU A 498 -7.46 4.44 -28.63
CA LEU A 498 -6.24 3.72 -28.99
C LEU A 498 -5.57 3.16 -27.73
N LYS A 499 -4.98 1.98 -27.85
CA LYS A 499 -4.14 1.36 -26.82
C LYS A 499 -2.87 0.79 -27.44
N ALA A 500 -1.78 0.80 -26.71
CA ALA A 500 -0.54 0.14 -27.09
C ALA A 500 -0.50 -1.28 -26.51
N ILE A 501 0.06 -2.21 -27.27
CA ILE A 501 0.16 -3.63 -26.90
C ILE A 501 1.58 -4.09 -27.17
N VAL A 502 2.19 -4.76 -26.21
CA VAL A 502 3.44 -5.51 -26.39
C VAL A 502 3.15 -6.98 -26.10
N SER A 503 3.45 -7.85 -27.06
CA SER A 503 3.34 -9.31 -26.88
C SER A 503 4.70 -9.92 -26.63
N GLY A 504 4.80 -10.86 -25.70
CA GLY A 504 6.04 -11.54 -25.41
C GLY A 504 5.91 -12.54 -24.26
N ASP A 505 6.63 -13.64 -24.37
CA ASP A 505 6.64 -14.73 -23.37
C ASP A 505 7.21 -14.28 -22.01
N THR A 506 7.83 -13.10 -21.95
CA THR A 506 8.27 -12.49 -20.70
C THR A 506 7.08 -12.02 -19.86
N PHE A 507 5.94 -11.60 -20.42
CA PHE A 507 4.82 -11.11 -19.60
C PHE A 507 4.00 -12.25 -18.98
N ARG A 508 3.50 -12.08 -17.74
CA ARG A 508 2.72 -13.10 -17.02
C ARG A 508 1.48 -13.58 -17.80
N THR A 509 0.86 -12.67 -18.54
CA THR A 509 -0.31 -12.88 -19.39
C THR A 509 0.04 -13.18 -20.86
N GLY A 510 1.32 -13.19 -21.23
CA GLY A 510 1.82 -13.29 -22.61
C GLY A 510 1.76 -11.98 -23.41
N SER A 511 1.12 -10.94 -22.87
CA SER A 511 1.10 -9.59 -23.44
C SER A 511 0.75 -8.56 -22.39
N ILE A 512 1.30 -7.36 -22.51
CA ILE A 512 0.89 -6.21 -21.72
C ILE A 512 0.19 -5.17 -22.62
N GLU A 513 -0.87 -4.58 -22.08
CA GLU A 513 -1.66 -3.54 -22.74
C GLU A 513 -1.59 -2.24 -21.95
N SER A 514 -1.59 -1.12 -22.66
CA SER A 514 -1.70 0.19 -22.03
C SER A 514 -3.14 0.54 -21.69
N GLY A 515 -3.33 1.65 -20.99
CA GLY A 515 -4.62 2.32 -20.93
C GLY A 515 -5.05 2.80 -22.31
N THR A 516 -6.32 3.17 -22.43
CA THR A 516 -6.85 3.71 -23.68
C THR A 516 -6.72 5.23 -23.70
N CYS A 517 -6.08 5.76 -24.74
CA CYS A 517 -6.02 7.19 -25.01
C CYS A 517 -7.05 7.58 -26.08
N THR A 518 -7.54 8.82 -26.03
CA THR A 518 -8.61 9.30 -26.91
C THR A 518 -8.13 10.42 -27.82
N VAL A 519 -8.27 10.26 -29.14
CA VAL A 519 -7.99 11.32 -30.11
C VAL A 519 -9.29 11.78 -30.75
N THR A 520 -9.56 13.08 -30.69
CA THR A 520 -10.70 13.70 -31.38
C THR A 520 -10.21 14.50 -32.58
N VAL A 521 -10.64 14.10 -33.77
CA VAL A 521 -10.29 14.76 -35.03
C VAL A 521 -11.47 15.63 -35.45
N GLU A 522 -11.25 16.94 -35.47
CA GLU A 522 -12.31 17.91 -35.75
C GLU A 522 -12.77 17.82 -37.21
N GLY A 523 -14.08 17.91 -37.45
CA GLY A 523 -14.62 17.97 -38.81
C GLY A 523 -14.43 19.34 -39.42
N SER A 524 -13.96 19.41 -40.67
CA SER A 524 -13.94 20.66 -41.44
C SER A 524 -15.37 21.21 -41.54
N ALA A 525 -15.65 22.28 -40.81
CA ALA A 525 -16.75 23.16 -41.12
C ALA A 525 -16.40 23.88 -42.42
N ALA A 526 -17.25 23.71 -43.44
CA ALA A 526 -17.09 24.34 -44.74
C ALA A 526 -16.82 25.85 -44.59
N GLU A 527 -15.80 26.31 -45.33
CA GLU A 527 -15.42 27.71 -45.48
C GLU A 527 -16.64 28.63 -45.65
N SER A 528 -16.71 29.66 -44.81
CA SER A 528 -17.27 30.94 -45.21
C SER A 528 -16.15 31.97 -45.14
N VAL A 529 -15.68 32.33 -46.32
CA VAL A 529 -14.82 33.45 -46.63
C VAL A 529 -15.39 34.74 -46.03
N GLU A 530 -14.59 35.46 -45.26
CA GLU A 530 -14.72 36.92 -45.16
C GLU A 530 -13.34 37.57 -44.99
N THR A 531 -13.25 38.75 -45.59
CA THR A 531 -12.07 39.35 -46.20
C THR A 531 -11.54 40.53 -45.37
N GLU A 532 -10.22 40.70 -45.37
CA GLU A 532 -9.42 41.93 -45.12
C GLU A 532 -9.47 42.65 -43.76
N ALA A 533 -8.29 42.82 -43.15
CA ALA A 533 -7.67 44.15 -42.99
C ALA A 533 -6.16 44.03 -42.64
N GLN A 534 -5.34 44.78 -43.38
CA GLN A 534 -3.91 45.02 -43.18
C GLN A 534 -3.60 45.81 -41.90
N THR A 535 -2.45 45.54 -41.29
CA THR A 535 -1.50 46.60 -40.87
C THR A 535 -0.06 46.07 -40.82
N GLU A 536 0.86 46.89 -41.33
CA GLU A 536 2.31 46.72 -41.52
C GLU A 536 3.12 47.14 -40.25
N PRO A 537 4.47 47.03 -40.22
CA PRO A 537 5.25 46.49 -39.11
C PRO A 537 6.11 47.53 -38.37
N GLU A 538 6.73 47.14 -37.23
CA GLU A 538 7.92 47.72 -36.56
C GLU A 538 7.99 47.07 -35.15
N THR A 539 9.08 46.67 -34.48
CA THR A 539 10.54 46.87 -34.57
C THR A 539 11.20 45.88 -33.59
N GLU A 540 12.45 45.45 -33.82
CA GLU A 540 13.33 44.86 -32.77
C GLU A 540 13.65 45.89 -31.66
N PRO A 541 14.06 45.44 -30.46
CA PRO A 541 15.51 45.55 -30.17
C PRO A 541 16.13 44.43 -29.31
N GLU A 542 17.40 44.18 -29.64
CA GLU A 542 18.61 43.99 -28.82
C GLU A 542 18.60 43.25 -27.46
N THR A 543 19.52 42.27 -27.44
CA THR A 543 20.12 41.50 -26.34
C THR A 543 21.19 42.26 -25.52
N GLU A 544 21.21 42.04 -24.18
CA GLU A 544 22.40 41.80 -23.29
C GLU A 544 21.98 41.94 -21.79
N PRO A 545 22.74 41.42 -20.79
CA PRO A 545 23.52 40.18 -20.69
C PRO A 545 23.12 39.31 -19.46
N GLU A 546 23.67 38.08 -19.40
CA GLU A 546 23.51 37.09 -18.32
C GLU A 546 23.95 37.57 -16.92
N ALA A 547 23.14 37.24 -15.91
CA ALA A 547 23.55 37.16 -14.51
C ALA A 547 23.76 35.69 -14.12
N ALA A 548 24.76 35.44 -13.26
CA ALA A 548 25.18 34.13 -12.74
C ALA A 548 24.03 33.35 -12.03
N PRO A 549 24.10 32.02 -11.94
CA PRO A 549 22.95 31.19 -11.57
C PRO A 549 22.62 31.34 -10.07
N ASN A 550 21.51 32.00 -9.76
CA ASN A 550 20.77 31.71 -8.53
C ASN A 550 19.99 30.41 -8.78
N SER A 551 20.15 29.46 -7.88
CA SER A 551 19.45 28.17 -7.98
C SER A 551 18.02 28.38 -7.50
N PRO A 552 16.98 27.92 -8.22
CA PRO A 552 15.61 28.14 -7.82
C PRO A 552 15.27 27.42 -6.50
N VAL A 553 14.38 28.00 -5.68
CA VAL A 553 13.83 27.35 -4.49
C VAL A 553 13.22 26.01 -4.90
N GLU A 554 13.61 24.92 -4.23
CA GLU A 554 13.16 23.58 -4.54
C GLU A 554 11.98 23.16 -3.63
N LEU A 555 10.96 22.53 -4.22
CA LEU A 555 9.82 21.95 -3.50
C LEU A 555 10.08 20.46 -3.24
N PHE A 556 9.98 20.05 -1.98
CA PHE A 556 10.00 18.65 -1.56
C PHE A 556 8.58 18.19 -1.20
N GLY A 557 8.09 17.13 -1.85
CA GLY A 557 6.86 16.45 -1.45
C GLY A 557 5.57 16.80 -2.21
N GLY A 558 5.64 17.60 -3.29
CA GLY A 558 4.50 17.84 -4.19
C GLY A 558 3.27 18.48 -3.54
N ASP A 559 2.11 18.36 -4.20
CA ASP A 559 0.84 18.86 -3.67
C ASP A 559 0.34 18.02 -2.48
N LEU A 560 -0.15 18.70 -1.44
CA LEU A 560 -0.62 18.05 -0.21
C LEU A 560 -2.15 17.91 -0.19
N SER A 561 -2.64 16.77 0.28
CA SER A 561 -4.08 16.57 0.54
C SER A 561 -4.31 16.07 1.96
N TRP A 562 -5.10 16.84 2.73
CA TRP A 562 -5.41 16.55 4.13
C TRP A 562 -6.90 16.37 4.37
N LYS A 563 -7.22 15.49 5.33
CA LYS A 563 -8.58 15.25 5.81
C LYS A 563 -8.66 15.54 7.30
N ILE A 564 -9.42 16.59 7.66
CA ILE A 564 -9.61 16.97 9.07
C ILE A 564 -10.96 16.47 9.55
N VAL A 565 -10.95 15.58 10.55
CA VAL A 565 -12.18 15.08 11.17
C VAL A 565 -12.51 15.88 12.42
N MET A 566 -13.63 16.58 12.40
CA MET A 566 -14.08 17.40 13.52
C MET A 566 -14.96 16.61 14.50
N GLU A 567 -15.06 17.15 15.73
CA GLU A 567 -15.96 16.67 16.79
C GLU A 567 -15.76 15.19 17.14
N GLN A 568 -14.50 14.70 17.09
CA GLN A 568 -14.19 13.30 17.31
C GLN A 568 -14.68 12.84 18.70
N ASP A 569 -14.42 13.61 19.76
CA ASP A 569 -14.78 13.27 21.15
C ASP A 569 -16.29 13.17 21.43
N ALA A 570 -17.13 13.71 20.55
CA ALA A 570 -18.58 13.58 20.65
C ALA A 570 -19.08 12.20 20.15
N VAL A 571 -18.22 11.38 19.54
CA VAL A 571 -18.55 10.04 19.04
C VAL A 571 -18.18 8.98 20.07
N PRO A 572 -19.13 8.12 20.51
CA PRO A 572 -18.82 6.99 21.38
C PRO A 572 -17.68 6.11 20.84
N GLY A 573 -16.77 5.67 21.71
CA GLY A 573 -15.55 4.95 21.31
C GLY A 573 -15.78 3.71 20.43
N PHE A 574 -16.90 3.00 20.60
CA PHE A 574 -17.25 1.87 19.74
C PHE A 574 -17.58 2.28 18.29
N LEU A 575 -18.17 3.47 18.09
CA LEU A 575 -18.43 4.03 16.76
C LEU A 575 -17.18 4.62 16.12
N LYS A 576 -16.25 5.16 16.92
CA LYS A 576 -14.92 5.60 16.44
C LYS A 576 -14.16 4.44 15.80
N ARG A 577 -14.08 3.31 16.53
CA ARG A 577 -13.44 2.07 16.06
C ARG A 577 -14.13 1.48 14.82
N PHE A 578 -15.46 1.46 14.79
CA PHE A 578 -16.22 0.97 13.63
C PHE A 578 -16.08 1.86 12.38
N ALA A 579 -15.91 3.17 12.57
CA ALA A 579 -15.79 4.13 11.48
C ALA A 579 -14.35 4.30 10.96
N GLY A 580 -13.34 3.77 11.66
CA GLY A 580 -11.92 3.98 11.36
C GLY A 580 -11.43 5.37 11.76
N LEU A 581 -11.98 5.93 12.85
CA LEU A 581 -11.55 7.21 13.42
C LEU A 581 -10.42 6.98 14.45
N PRO A 582 -9.40 7.85 14.51
CA PRO A 582 -8.32 7.74 15.50
C PRO A 582 -8.83 7.77 16.95
N GLY A 583 -8.04 7.20 17.87
CA GLY A 583 -8.38 7.03 19.29
C GLY A 583 -8.29 8.32 20.11
N ASP A 584 -8.90 8.33 21.30
CA ASP A 584 -8.87 9.48 22.22
C ASP A 584 -7.41 9.89 22.52
N GLY A 585 -7.07 11.15 22.19
CA GLY A 585 -5.80 11.77 22.58
C GLY A 585 -4.82 12.09 21.45
N ASP A 586 -5.18 11.90 20.18
CA ASP A 586 -4.30 12.28 19.07
C ASP A 586 -5.07 13.10 18.01
N GLN A 587 -4.54 14.29 17.72
CA GLN A 587 -5.06 15.35 16.86
C GLN A 587 -6.27 16.14 17.42
N ASP A 588 -5.96 17.19 18.20
CA ASP A 588 -6.73 18.44 18.08
C ASP A 588 -6.86 18.73 16.58
N GLY A 589 -8.07 19.01 16.08
CA GLY A 589 -8.42 19.13 14.64
C GLY A 589 -7.69 20.24 13.87
N ASN A 590 -6.38 20.24 13.97
CA ASN A 590 -5.40 21.18 13.49
C ASN A 590 -4.38 20.41 12.66
N VAL A 591 -4.06 20.92 11.48
CA VAL A 591 -2.94 20.43 10.66
C VAL A 591 -1.87 21.52 10.68
N ARG A 592 -0.64 21.17 11.08
CA ARG A 592 0.53 22.05 10.99
C ARG A 592 1.36 21.64 9.78
N ILE A 593 1.73 22.62 8.97
CA ILE A 593 2.64 22.46 7.82
C ILE A 593 3.85 23.31 8.14
N GLU A 594 5.03 22.70 8.22
CA GLU A 594 6.29 23.41 8.46
C GLU A 594 6.99 23.69 7.13
N TRP A 595 7.39 24.95 6.89
CA TRP A 595 7.97 25.34 5.61
C TRP A 595 9.29 24.63 5.32
N ALA A 596 10.09 24.37 6.35
CA ALA A 596 11.37 23.66 6.24
C ALA A 596 11.24 22.19 5.82
N GLU A 597 10.05 21.58 5.94
CA GLU A 597 9.80 20.21 5.47
C GLU A 597 9.48 20.17 3.96
N HIS A 598 9.16 21.31 3.36
CA HIS A 598 8.63 21.40 1.99
C HIS A 598 9.42 22.33 1.07
N PHE A 599 10.12 23.33 1.61
CA PHE A 599 10.91 24.28 0.83
C PHE A 599 12.34 24.32 1.34
N VAL A 600 13.30 24.17 0.43
CA VAL A 600 14.73 24.37 0.72
C VAL A 600 15.26 25.45 -0.20
N ASP A 601 15.93 26.43 0.40
CA ASP A 601 16.75 27.38 -0.33
C ASP A 601 18.19 26.83 -0.40
N PRO A 602 18.71 26.52 -1.60
CA PRO A 602 20.08 26.03 -1.76
C PRO A 602 21.16 26.98 -1.23
N ASP A 603 20.85 28.28 -1.06
CA ASP A 603 21.79 29.28 -0.57
C ASP A 603 21.79 29.49 0.96
N GLY A 604 20.84 28.84 1.66
CA GLY A 604 20.69 28.88 3.11
C GLY A 604 19.93 30.09 3.67
N THR A 605 19.30 30.90 2.81
CA THR A 605 18.40 31.99 3.19
C THR A 605 16.99 31.46 3.45
N THR A 606 16.28 31.99 4.45
CA THR A 606 14.89 31.56 4.68
C THR A 606 13.97 32.12 3.58
N PRO A 607 13.27 31.28 2.80
CA PRO A 607 12.42 31.75 1.71
C PRO A 607 11.24 32.58 2.23
N VAL A 608 10.78 33.54 1.43
CA VAL A 608 9.59 34.35 1.72
C VAL A 608 8.36 33.58 1.25
N VAL A 609 7.49 33.20 2.19
CA VAL A 609 6.32 32.37 1.90
C VAL A 609 5.02 33.18 1.95
N GLU A 610 4.32 33.24 0.82
CA GLU A 610 2.97 33.81 0.72
C GLU A 610 1.92 32.71 0.60
N VAL A 611 0.87 32.79 1.41
CA VAL A 611 -0.26 31.84 1.36
C VAL A 611 -1.51 32.54 0.84
N THR A 612 -2.05 32.04 -0.27
CA THR A 612 -3.35 32.45 -0.78
C THR A 612 -4.40 31.39 -0.44
N ALA A 613 -5.38 31.77 0.39
CA ALA A 613 -6.48 30.89 0.76
C ALA A 613 -7.65 31.02 -0.22
N ASN A 614 -8.13 29.89 -0.74
CA ASN A 614 -9.41 29.75 -1.41
C ASN A 614 -10.31 28.83 -0.56
N ASP A 615 -10.98 29.45 0.40
CA ASP A 615 -11.97 28.84 1.29
C ASP A 615 -13.33 29.51 1.05
N PRO A 616 -14.06 29.14 -0.01
CA PRO A 616 -15.30 29.79 -0.41
C PRO A 616 -16.40 29.61 0.65
N GLU A 617 -16.29 28.57 1.47
CA GLU A 617 -17.22 28.33 2.55
C GLU A 617 -16.82 29.10 3.80
N GLY A 618 -15.53 29.37 4.05
CA GLY A 618 -15.01 29.90 5.32
C GLY A 618 -14.95 28.81 6.39
N ALA A 619 -14.68 27.58 5.97
CA ALA A 619 -14.66 26.37 6.77
C ALA A 619 -13.40 26.25 7.66
N PHE A 620 -12.36 27.04 7.39
CA PHE A 620 -11.07 26.94 8.07
C PHE A 620 -10.57 28.28 8.61
N THR A 621 -9.98 28.23 9.80
CA THR A 621 -9.16 29.32 10.34
C THR A 621 -7.68 28.99 10.10
N VAL A 622 -6.97 29.93 9.48
CA VAL A 622 -5.55 29.80 9.15
C VAL A 622 -4.73 30.72 10.05
N THR A 623 -3.70 30.17 10.70
CA THR A 623 -2.67 30.96 11.38
C THR A 623 -1.31 30.68 10.74
N GLN A 624 -0.62 31.72 10.31
CA GLN A 624 0.70 31.63 9.69
C GLN A 624 1.74 32.33 10.58
N ASP A 625 2.92 31.72 10.67
CA ASP A 625 4.12 32.29 11.28
C ASP A 625 5.34 32.10 10.34
N GLU A 626 6.51 32.50 10.81
CA GLU A 626 7.76 32.43 10.06
C GLU A 626 8.21 31.00 9.70
N ASN A 627 7.71 29.97 10.41
CA ASN A 627 8.15 28.58 10.26
C ASN A 627 7.08 27.69 9.61
N GLY A 628 5.86 28.16 9.41
CA GLY A 628 4.79 27.32 8.91
C GLY A 628 3.39 27.93 8.94
N MET A 629 2.40 27.09 8.61
CA MET A 629 0.98 27.39 8.70
C MET A 629 0.24 26.32 9.49
N THR A 630 -0.70 26.75 10.33
CA THR A 630 -1.63 25.87 11.05
C THR A 630 -3.05 26.09 10.52
N LEU A 631 -3.71 25.00 10.17
CA LEU A 631 -5.08 24.96 9.66
C LEU A 631 -6.02 24.37 10.71
N HIS A 632 -7.01 25.14 11.18
CA HIS A 632 -8.07 24.67 12.06
C HIS A 632 -9.38 24.55 11.28
N ALA A 633 -10.07 23.41 11.38
CA ALA A 633 -11.39 23.25 10.75
C ALA A 633 -12.52 23.71 11.71
N ASP A 634 -13.20 24.80 11.34
CA ASP A 634 -14.32 25.36 12.12
C ASP A 634 -15.65 24.68 11.79
N ARG A 635 -15.80 24.15 10.57
CA ARG A 635 -17.01 23.47 10.07
C ARG A 635 -16.70 22.63 8.83
N PRO A 636 -17.61 21.73 8.39
CA PRO A 636 -17.40 20.92 7.19
C PRO A 636 -17.28 21.81 5.97
N GLY A 637 -16.34 21.48 5.09
CA GLY A 637 -16.11 22.18 3.85
C GLY A 637 -14.80 21.76 3.19
N GLU A 638 -14.55 22.29 2.01
CA GLU A 638 -13.30 22.12 1.26
C GLU A 638 -12.64 23.48 1.10
N ALA A 639 -11.33 23.51 1.29
CA ALA A 639 -10.51 24.69 1.03
C ALA A 639 -9.22 24.27 0.33
N SER A 640 -8.74 25.13 -0.55
CA SER A 640 -7.43 24.99 -1.19
C SER A 640 -6.56 26.17 -0.82
N PHE A 641 -5.33 25.92 -0.37
CA PHE A 641 -4.34 26.96 -0.08
C PHE A 641 -3.21 26.85 -1.09
N THR A 642 -2.90 27.93 -1.79
CA THR A 642 -1.72 28.02 -2.66
C THR A 642 -0.61 28.70 -1.87
N VAL A 643 0.47 27.96 -1.64
CA VAL A 643 1.66 28.43 -0.93
C VAL A 643 2.75 28.71 -1.95
N VAL A 644 3.20 29.96 -2.03
CA VAL A 644 4.28 30.39 -2.93
C VAL A 644 5.48 30.75 -2.08
N ALA A 645 6.56 29.99 -2.21
CA ALA A 645 7.85 30.31 -1.60
C ALA A 645 8.73 31.00 -2.64
N SER A 646 9.23 32.20 -2.33
CA SER A 646 10.15 32.95 -3.18
C SER A 646 11.52 33.07 -2.52
N ASP A 647 12.58 32.97 -3.32
CA ASP A 647 13.93 33.34 -2.89
C ASP A 647 13.95 34.84 -2.53
N ALA A 648 14.54 35.18 -1.38
CA ALA A 648 14.64 36.56 -0.90
C ALA A 648 15.60 37.43 -1.74
N GLY A 649 16.55 36.81 -2.44
CA GLY A 649 17.52 37.41 -3.35
C GLY A 649 17.08 37.48 -4.81
N ASP A 650 16.19 36.57 -5.25
CA ASP A 650 15.58 36.57 -6.59
C ASP A 650 14.07 36.20 -6.54
N PRO A 651 13.16 37.20 -6.51
CA PRO A 651 11.71 36.96 -6.44
C PRO A 651 11.13 36.23 -7.67
N SER A 652 11.91 36.04 -8.74
CA SER A 652 11.48 35.31 -9.93
C SER A 652 11.66 33.79 -9.79
N ALA A 653 12.46 33.32 -8.83
CA ALA A 653 12.59 31.92 -8.45
C ALA A 653 11.52 31.55 -7.41
N GLN A 654 10.49 30.84 -7.85
CA GLN A 654 9.33 30.49 -7.01
C GLN A 654 9.05 28.99 -7.04
N ALA A 655 8.73 28.46 -5.87
CA ALA A 655 8.13 27.14 -5.70
C ALA A 655 6.67 27.29 -5.26
N VAL A 656 5.76 26.54 -5.90
CA VAL A 656 4.32 26.58 -5.61
C VAL A 656 3.85 25.23 -5.09
N MET A 657 3.18 25.22 -3.94
CA MET A 657 2.56 24.04 -3.35
C MET A 657 1.05 24.27 -3.17
N ASN A 658 0.22 23.36 -3.68
CA ASN A 658 -1.21 23.39 -3.40
C ASN A 658 -1.54 22.46 -2.22
N VAL A 659 -2.25 23.00 -1.23
CA VAL A 659 -2.72 22.27 -0.06
C VAL A 659 -4.25 22.17 -0.14
N ASN A 660 -4.76 20.98 -0.44
CA ASN A 660 -6.19 20.71 -0.48
C ASN A 660 -6.65 20.10 0.84
N VAL A 661 -7.59 20.75 1.53
CA VAL A 661 -8.10 20.27 2.81
C VAL A 661 -9.60 20.05 2.75
N THR A 662 -10.03 18.85 3.15
CA THR A 662 -11.44 18.51 3.33
C THR A 662 -11.74 18.28 4.80
N SER A 663 -12.73 18.98 5.34
CA SER A 663 -13.20 18.77 6.71
C SER A 663 -14.59 18.13 6.73
N TYR A 664 -14.82 17.23 7.69
CA TYR A 664 -16.12 16.59 7.88
C TYR A 664 -16.38 16.25 9.34
N ARG A 665 -17.67 16.13 9.70
CA ARG A 665 -18.06 15.70 11.06
C ARG A 665 -17.87 14.20 11.21
N ALA A 666 -17.24 13.79 12.31
CA ALA A 666 -17.06 12.38 12.68
C ALA A 666 -18.39 11.59 12.66
N ARG A 667 -19.48 12.21 13.13
CA ARG A 667 -20.83 11.62 13.15
C ARG A 667 -21.36 11.28 11.75
N ASP A 668 -21.11 12.11 10.75
CA ASP A 668 -21.66 11.93 9.41
C ASP A 668 -20.95 10.79 8.67
N GLN A 669 -19.64 10.66 8.88
CA GLN A 669 -18.86 9.53 8.35
C GLN A 669 -19.29 8.20 8.98
N ALA A 670 -19.46 8.17 10.31
CA ALA A 670 -19.96 6.98 11.01
C ALA A 670 -21.36 6.58 10.52
N MET A 671 -22.26 7.55 10.35
CA MET A 671 -23.62 7.29 9.84
C MET A 671 -23.63 6.83 8.37
N ARG A 672 -22.73 7.32 7.52
CA ARG A 672 -22.59 6.85 6.12
C ARG A 672 -22.15 5.40 6.06
N LYS A 673 -21.16 5.01 6.88
CA LYS A 673 -20.67 3.62 6.96
C LYS A 673 -21.69 2.65 7.58
N ILE A 674 -22.65 3.13 8.38
CA ILE A 674 -23.75 2.30 8.91
C ILE A 674 -24.92 2.19 7.91
N ARG A 675 -25.28 3.28 7.23
CA ARG A 675 -26.44 3.32 6.33
C ARG A 675 -26.28 2.41 5.11
N ILE A 676 -25.10 2.34 4.51
CA ILE A 676 -24.84 1.53 3.32
C ILE A 676 -25.06 0.03 3.58
N PRO A 677 -24.44 -0.60 4.60
CA PRO A 677 -24.68 -2.01 4.90
C PRO A 677 -26.11 -2.28 5.37
N ALA A 678 -26.75 -1.35 6.08
CA ALA A 678 -28.17 -1.49 6.44
C ALA A 678 -29.10 -1.50 5.20
N ILE A 679 -28.82 -0.66 4.20
CA ILE A 679 -29.57 -0.64 2.94
C ILE A 679 -29.33 -1.95 2.16
N LEU A 680 -28.08 -2.42 2.07
CA LEU A 680 -27.74 -3.68 1.42
C LEU A 680 -28.43 -4.88 2.09
N LEU A 681 -28.47 -4.92 3.42
CA LEU A 681 -29.19 -5.94 4.18
C LEU A 681 -30.69 -5.95 3.82
N VAL A 682 -31.33 -4.79 3.73
CA VAL A 682 -32.74 -4.67 3.34
C VAL A 682 -32.96 -5.16 1.91
N ILE A 683 -32.06 -4.83 0.97
CA ILE A 683 -32.12 -5.32 -0.42
C ILE A 683 -32.02 -6.85 -0.47
N VAL A 684 -31.08 -7.45 0.27
CA VAL A 684 -30.93 -8.91 0.36
C VAL A 684 -32.19 -9.55 0.93
N LEU A 685 -32.77 -8.99 1.99
CA LEU A 685 -34.02 -9.48 2.57
C LEU A 685 -35.20 -9.41 1.59
N ILE A 686 -35.26 -8.35 0.76
CA ILE A 686 -36.27 -8.23 -0.31
C ILE A 686 -36.06 -9.29 -1.38
N ILE A 687 -34.82 -9.53 -1.82
CA ILE A 687 -34.50 -10.57 -2.82
C ILE A 687 -34.88 -11.96 -2.29
N VAL A 688 -34.52 -12.28 -1.05
CA VAL A 688 -34.90 -13.54 -0.40
C VAL A 688 -36.41 -13.69 -0.31
N ALA A 689 -37.13 -12.64 0.10
CA ALA A 689 -38.59 -12.66 0.14
C ALA A 689 -39.22 -12.91 -1.24
N VAL A 690 -38.70 -12.28 -2.31
CA VAL A 690 -39.16 -12.50 -3.69
C VAL A 690 -38.91 -13.95 -4.13
N VAL A 691 -37.74 -14.51 -3.83
CA VAL A 691 -37.41 -15.91 -4.15
C VAL A 691 -38.33 -16.88 -3.41
N VAL A 692 -38.58 -16.64 -2.11
CA VAL A 692 -39.48 -17.47 -1.30
C VAL A 692 -40.92 -17.40 -1.81
N ILE A 693 -41.43 -16.20 -2.11
CA ILE A 693 -42.78 -16.02 -2.67
C ILE A 693 -42.90 -16.73 -4.02
N ARG A 694 -41.88 -16.64 -4.89
CA ARG A 694 -41.86 -17.31 -6.18
C ARG A 694 -41.82 -18.84 -6.05
N LYS A 695 -41.09 -19.36 -5.05
CA LYS A 695 -41.03 -20.80 -4.74
C LYS A 695 -42.34 -21.33 -4.15
N ILE A 696 -43.04 -20.54 -3.33
CA ILE A 696 -44.37 -20.89 -2.81
C ILE A 696 -45.42 -20.87 -3.92
N ARG A 697 -45.34 -19.94 -4.88
CA ARG A 697 -46.31 -19.87 -5.99
C ARG A 697 -46.15 -20.98 -7.04
N ASN A 698 -44.97 -21.57 -7.11
CA ASN A 698 -44.64 -22.67 -8.04
C ASN A 698 -44.84 -24.08 -7.43
N ARG A 699 -45.18 -24.16 -6.14
CA ARG A 699 -45.67 -25.38 -5.48
C ARG A 699 -47.18 -25.30 -5.35
#